data_AF-A0A927Y3B0-F1
#
_entry.id   AF-A0A927Y3B0-F1
#
_cell.length_a   1.000
_cell.length_b   1.000
_cell.length_c   1.000
_cell.angle_alpha   90.00
_cell.angle_beta   90.00
_cell.angle_gamma   90.00
#
_symmetry.space_group_name_H-M   'P 1'
#
loop_
_entity.id
_entity.type
_entity.pdbx_description
1 polymer ?
#
loop_
_entity_poly.entity_id
_entity_poly.type
_entity_poly.pdbx_seq_one_letter_code
_entity_poly.pdbx_strand_id
1 'polypeptide(L)'
;MIIPKDYYEPEVRDGYYVPSEMKRCWAATIGVLEEIDKICRRHNLKYFAEYGTLLGAVRHGGFIPWDDDFDISMKREDYMVFLKVARDELPQGYQLLSVYNNSEYDNFLSRVVNSNMISLEQDFLEANHNFPFAVGVDIFPLDYFEYKDEENAALKEMVTSVQSLINLITADVTDISEIDEVVGGTIVRFCDMCGVPLESGKPIRQQLYILNERICSTYDSSSPYLSNIYFWVNNGNQVYKKEIFENTVRIPFEFSEICAPIGYDDKLLNAYGPNYMTPYKGGGMHDYPLYEKQKKLLFEANGKSFYKVYEWNKDDLNRVSPPGHARERREVIFLPFRAKYWKYMEEEWLRTTDEENTDVYVIPIPYYEKITYGLNGDIHYEADGFPDYVPITPFDKYDFDTRIPDRIVIQNPYDEYDCAITVHPRFYTGMLRQVTPELVYIPYFMIDDSSLDDEKTRYTADFFVKTPGVVRADKVYLQSSPVRDLYIEKLCEFAGEDTKPVWEEKLEVREYIKPVVSEGIREEDIPQEWWKYLLDDNNEGKKVILFHTNVSDIVMLKDKYFDKLRSVLETFNQQSDVMTVIWHAHSDTQAVLEVKYPDLWETYTEILNEYFKDDFGIYDDRADYSRSVAIADAYYGDRDAILHDFVRTGRPVMIMNVNIT
;
A
#
# COMPACT_ATOMS: atom_id res chain seq x y z
N MET A 1 16.38 -3.87 7.98
CA MET A 1 14.93 -3.70 8.20
C MET A 1 14.27 -5.08 8.33
N ILE A 2 13.24 -5.22 9.16
CA ILE A 2 12.41 -6.44 9.21
C ILE A 2 11.02 -6.06 8.70
N ILE A 3 10.65 -6.57 7.53
CA ILE A 3 9.33 -6.38 6.93
C ILE A 3 8.41 -7.50 7.44
N PRO A 4 7.20 -7.19 7.95
CA PRO A 4 6.21 -8.21 8.29
C PRO A 4 5.93 -9.13 7.10
N LYS A 5 5.86 -10.44 7.31
CA LYS A 5 5.75 -11.40 6.20
C LYS A 5 4.45 -11.25 5.42
N ASP A 6 3.36 -10.91 6.11
CA ASP A 6 2.04 -10.66 5.55
C ASP A 6 1.95 -9.36 4.74
N TYR A 7 2.94 -8.46 4.84
CA TYR A 7 3.01 -7.23 4.05
C TYR A 7 3.00 -7.51 2.54
N TYR A 8 3.57 -8.64 2.11
CA TYR A 8 3.66 -9.00 0.69
C TYR A 8 2.36 -9.56 0.12
N GLU A 9 1.39 -9.90 0.97
CA GLU A 9 0.10 -10.40 0.51
C GLU A 9 -0.67 -9.31 -0.23
N PRO A 10 -1.52 -9.71 -1.21
CA PRO A 10 -2.37 -8.75 -1.86
C PRO A 10 -3.45 -8.28 -0.89
N GLU A 11 -3.82 -7.02 -0.98
CA GLU A 11 -4.82 -6.42 -0.11
C GLU A 11 -5.66 -5.38 -0.84
N VAL A 12 -6.73 -4.93 -0.19
CA VAL A 12 -7.50 -3.77 -0.66
C VAL A 12 -7.38 -2.63 0.34
N ARG A 13 -6.79 -1.51 -0.10
CA ARG A 13 -6.70 -0.25 0.65
C ARG A 13 -7.54 0.81 -0.07
N ASP A 14 -8.43 1.51 0.65
CA ASP A 14 -9.37 2.49 0.06
C ASP A 14 -10.16 2.00 -1.16
N GLY A 15 -10.53 0.71 -1.15
CA GLY A 15 -11.26 0.07 -2.24
C GLY A 15 -10.43 -0.20 -3.50
N TYR A 16 -9.12 0.04 -3.45
CA TYR A 16 -8.16 -0.27 -4.51
C TYR A 16 -7.37 -1.53 -4.18
N TYR A 17 -7.28 -2.46 -5.13
CA TYR A 17 -6.52 -3.70 -4.99
C TYR A 17 -5.03 -3.48 -5.23
N VAL A 18 -4.22 -3.69 -4.19
CA VAL A 18 -2.76 -3.62 -4.26
C VAL A 18 -2.22 -5.05 -4.45
N PRO A 19 -1.67 -5.40 -5.62
CA PRO A 19 -1.15 -6.74 -5.85
C PRO A 19 0.18 -6.96 -5.11
N SER A 20 0.46 -8.21 -4.79
CA SER A 20 1.73 -8.67 -4.18
C SER A 20 2.98 -8.19 -4.93
N GLU A 21 2.90 -8.08 -6.27
CA GLU A 21 3.99 -7.56 -7.09
C GLU A 21 4.29 -6.07 -6.78
N MET A 22 3.26 -5.26 -6.55
CA MET A 22 3.41 -3.85 -6.16
C MET A 22 4.00 -3.73 -4.76
N LYS A 23 3.56 -4.58 -3.82
CA LYS A 23 4.15 -4.65 -2.47
C LYS A 23 5.64 -4.92 -2.49
N ARG A 24 6.11 -5.80 -3.38
CA ARG A 24 7.54 -6.07 -3.58
C ARG A 24 8.28 -4.87 -4.17
N CYS A 25 7.67 -4.14 -5.11
CA CYS A 25 8.20 -2.88 -5.62
C CYS A 25 8.39 -1.86 -4.50
N TRP A 26 7.35 -1.61 -3.70
CA TRP A 26 7.39 -0.72 -2.54
C TRP A 26 8.46 -1.10 -1.53
N ALA A 27 8.58 -2.39 -1.19
CA ALA A 27 9.61 -2.87 -0.28
C ALA A 27 11.04 -2.60 -0.80
N ALA A 28 11.29 -2.87 -2.09
CA ALA A 28 12.58 -2.59 -2.73
C ALA A 28 12.88 -1.08 -2.74
N THR A 29 11.87 -0.24 -3.00
CA THR A 29 12.01 1.23 -2.98
C THR A 29 12.33 1.77 -1.59
N ILE A 30 11.71 1.22 -0.53
CA ILE A 30 12.07 1.57 0.86
C ILE A 30 13.53 1.19 1.14
N GLY A 31 14.01 0.05 0.63
CA GLY A 31 15.43 -0.31 0.71
C GLY A 31 16.36 0.76 0.11
N VAL A 32 15.97 1.37 -1.02
CA VAL A 32 16.71 2.49 -1.62
C VAL A 32 16.69 3.73 -0.74
N LEU A 33 15.53 4.07 -0.18
CA LEU A 33 15.42 5.18 0.77
C LEU A 33 16.30 4.97 2.00
N GLU A 34 16.40 3.76 2.54
CA GLU A 34 17.25 3.48 3.71
C GLU A 34 18.73 3.76 3.42
N GLU A 35 19.21 3.45 2.21
CA GLU A 35 20.59 3.75 1.83
C GLU A 35 20.84 5.26 1.66
N ILE A 36 19.88 5.98 1.06
CA ILE A 36 19.89 7.45 1.02
C ILE A 36 19.92 8.01 2.46
N ASP A 37 19.05 7.50 3.33
CA ASP A 37 18.91 7.94 4.71
C ASP A 37 20.21 7.79 5.51
N LYS A 38 20.87 6.63 5.37
CA LYS A 38 22.17 6.35 6.00
C LYS A 38 23.26 7.32 5.54
N ILE A 39 23.30 7.66 4.26
CA ILE A 39 24.24 8.65 3.72
C ILE A 39 23.90 10.04 4.30
N CYS A 40 22.63 10.45 4.23
CA CYS A 40 22.19 11.75 4.75
C CYS A 40 22.53 11.92 6.24
N ARG A 41 22.26 10.91 7.08
CA ARG A 41 22.59 10.95 8.51
C ARG A 41 24.09 11.07 8.78
N ARG A 42 24.93 10.35 8.02
CA ARG A 42 26.40 10.41 8.17
C ARG A 42 26.97 11.80 7.85
N HIS A 43 26.40 12.47 6.86
CA HIS A 43 26.84 13.78 6.39
C HIS A 43 26.03 14.95 6.93
N ASN A 44 25.08 14.69 7.84
CA ASN A 44 24.17 15.68 8.41
C ASN A 44 23.40 16.48 7.33
N LEU A 45 22.94 15.78 6.29
CA LEU A 45 22.14 16.31 5.19
C LEU A 45 20.65 16.13 5.49
N LYS A 46 19.82 17.09 5.08
CA LYS A 46 18.36 17.00 5.19
C LYS A 46 17.76 16.68 3.83
N TYR A 47 16.90 15.68 3.81
CA TYR A 47 15.94 15.47 2.73
C TYR A 47 14.52 15.57 3.28
N PHE A 48 13.56 15.74 2.38
CA PHE A 48 12.16 15.92 2.70
C PHE A 48 11.31 15.06 1.76
N ALA A 49 10.36 14.30 2.29
CA ALA A 49 9.34 13.65 1.48
C ALA A 49 8.57 14.70 0.67
N GLU A 50 8.26 14.37 -0.58
CA GLU A 50 7.56 15.26 -1.52
C GLU A 50 6.33 14.60 -2.14
N TYR A 51 5.46 15.41 -2.72
CA TYR A 51 4.32 14.97 -3.54
C TYR A 51 3.50 13.80 -2.95
N GLY A 52 3.28 12.74 -3.74
CA GLY A 52 2.54 11.54 -3.35
C GLY A 52 3.15 10.84 -2.15
N THR A 53 4.49 10.82 -2.07
CA THR A 53 5.23 10.23 -0.93
C THR A 53 4.93 10.96 0.38
N LEU A 54 4.95 12.30 0.41
CA LEU A 54 4.60 13.08 1.61
C LEU A 54 3.13 12.92 1.98
N LEU A 55 2.23 12.97 0.98
CA LEU A 55 0.81 12.81 1.19
C LEU A 55 0.49 11.42 1.74
N GLY A 56 1.11 10.36 1.20
CA GLY A 56 1.00 8.99 1.68
C GLY A 56 1.53 8.85 3.11
N ALA A 57 2.71 9.39 3.40
CA ALA A 57 3.28 9.34 4.75
C ALA A 57 2.32 9.95 5.79
N VAL A 58 1.71 11.10 5.50
CA VAL A 58 0.83 11.81 6.47
C VAL A 58 -0.59 11.23 6.52
N ARG A 59 -1.14 10.82 5.36
CA ARG A 59 -2.54 10.36 5.26
C ARG A 59 -2.69 8.86 5.51
N HIS A 60 -1.79 8.07 4.94
CA HIS A 60 -1.84 6.61 4.88
C HIS A 60 -0.83 5.95 5.82
N GLY A 61 0.10 6.71 6.41
CA GLY A 61 1.20 6.14 7.18
C GLY A 61 2.15 5.31 6.33
N GLY A 62 2.16 5.49 5.00
CA GLY A 62 2.82 4.63 4.04
C GLY A 62 2.50 5.01 2.60
N PHE A 63 2.54 4.05 1.68
CA PHE A 63 2.20 4.30 0.27
C PHE A 63 0.70 4.57 0.09
N ILE A 64 0.40 5.51 -0.81
CA ILE A 64 -0.95 5.65 -1.35
C ILE A 64 -1.22 4.42 -2.25
N PRO A 65 -2.40 3.78 -2.19
CA PRO A 65 -2.62 2.46 -2.81
C PRO A 65 -2.34 2.38 -4.32
N TRP A 66 -2.59 3.47 -5.04
CA TRP A 66 -2.42 3.59 -6.48
C TRP A 66 -1.13 4.31 -6.89
N ASP A 67 -0.18 4.48 -5.97
CA ASP A 67 1.09 5.19 -6.16
C ASP A 67 2.24 4.19 -6.18
N ASP A 68 3.22 4.41 -7.04
CA ASP A 68 4.31 3.46 -7.31
C ASP A 68 5.68 4.12 -7.43
N ASP A 69 5.76 5.44 -7.60
CA ASP A 69 6.99 6.21 -7.52
C ASP A 69 7.29 6.72 -6.10
N PHE A 70 8.44 7.37 -5.93
CA PHE A 70 8.92 7.79 -4.63
C PHE A 70 9.78 9.05 -4.72
N ASP A 71 9.31 10.11 -4.09
CA ASP A 71 9.81 11.45 -4.29
C ASP A 71 10.33 12.06 -2.98
N ILE A 72 11.57 12.54 -3.02
CA ILE A 72 12.15 13.37 -1.98
C ILE A 72 12.74 14.65 -2.58
N SER A 73 12.87 15.71 -1.77
CA SER A 73 13.63 16.90 -2.12
C SER A 73 14.78 17.14 -1.15
N MET A 74 15.76 17.91 -1.59
CA MET A 74 16.86 18.42 -0.78
C MET A 74 17.08 19.90 -1.09
N LYS A 75 17.42 20.71 -0.08
CA LYS A 75 17.89 22.09 -0.32
C LYS A 75 19.14 22.05 -1.20
N ARG A 76 19.32 23.05 -2.06
CA ARG A 76 20.43 23.11 -3.03
C ARG A 76 21.79 22.77 -2.42
N GLU A 77 22.10 23.29 -1.23
CA GLU A 77 23.37 23.01 -0.56
C GLU A 77 23.53 21.52 -0.23
N ASP A 78 22.51 20.94 0.41
CA ASP A 78 22.50 19.53 0.80
C ASP A 78 22.49 18.61 -0.43
N TYR A 79 21.71 18.97 -1.46
CA TYR A 79 21.64 18.27 -2.74
C TYR A 79 23.03 18.16 -3.39
N MET A 80 23.78 19.27 -3.49
CA MET A 80 25.10 19.26 -4.12
C MET A 80 26.13 18.46 -3.30
N VAL A 81 26.04 18.48 -1.97
CA VAL A 81 26.87 17.62 -1.11
C VAL A 81 26.49 16.15 -1.31
N PHE A 82 25.19 15.84 -1.32
CA PHE A 82 24.68 14.48 -1.53
C PHE A 82 25.18 13.89 -2.85
N LEU A 83 25.07 14.61 -3.97
CA LEU A 83 25.54 14.13 -5.28
C LEU A 83 27.03 13.79 -5.30
N LYS A 84 27.83 14.45 -4.45
CA LYS A 84 29.25 14.17 -4.32
C LYS A 84 29.49 12.93 -3.47
N VAL A 85 28.90 12.85 -2.28
CA VAL A 85 29.19 11.77 -1.31
C VAL A 85 28.50 10.45 -1.67
N ALA A 86 27.29 10.50 -2.23
CA ALA A 86 26.53 9.30 -2.57
C ALA A 86 27.23 8.47 -3.66
N ARG A 87 27.94 9.11 -4.59
CA ARG A 87 28.72 8.42 -5.63
C ARG A 87 29.72 7.40 -5.04
N ASP A 88 30.35 7.76 -3.93
CA ASP A 88 31.42 6.97 -3.33
C ASP A 88 30.92 6.04 -2.21
N GLU A 89 29.73 6.31 -1.67
CA GLU A 89 29.20 5.65 -0.47
C GLU A 89 27.97 4.77 -0.70
N LEU A 90 27.35 4.83 -1.88
CA LEU A 90 26.26 3.92 -2.24
C LEU A 90 26.77 2.47 -2.29
N PRO A 91 25.96 1.49 -1.87
CA PRO A 91 26.35 0.08 -1.91
C PRO A 91 26.67 -0.41 -3.33
N GLN A 92 27.42 -1.51 -3.41
CA GLN A 92 27.66 -2.17 -4.70
C GLN A 92 26.32 -2.51 -5.39
N GLY A 93 26.21 -2.16 -6.68
CA GLY A 93 25.00 -2.35 -7.49
C GLY A 93 24.14 -1.09 -7.59
N TYR A 94 24.12 -0.27 -6.54
CA TYR A 94 23.39 0.98 -6.53
C TYR A 94 24.06 2.03 -7.42
N GLN A 95 23.25 2.92 -7.99
CA GLN A 95 23.74 4.01 -8.83
C GLN A 95 23.03 5.32 -8.51
N LEU A 96 23.81 6.39 -8.42
CA LEU A 96 23.30 7.74 -8.52
C LEU A 96 23.20 8.11 -10.00
N LEU A 97 22.05 8.53 -10.46
CA LEU A 97 21.79 9.05 -11.81
C LEU A 97 21.56 10.55 -11.73
N SER A 98 22.41 11.33 -12.40
CA SER A 98 22.32 12.78 -12.46
C SER A 98 23.00 13.31 -13.72
N VAL A 99 22.65 14.53 -14.13
CA VAL A 99 23.30 15.23 -15.24
C VAL A 99 24.80 15.48 -15.01
N TYR A 100 25.30 15.33 -13.79
CA TYR A 100 26.72 15.53 -13.43
C TYR A 100 27.58 14.28 -13.55
N ASN A 101 26.99 13.09 -13.56
CA ASN A 101 27.72 11.83 -13.55
C ASN A 101 27.34 10.88 -14.68
N ASN A 102 26.25 11.18 -15.39
CA ASN A 102 25.83 10.44 -16.56
C ASN A 102 25.41 11.42 -17.67
N SER A 103 26.12 11.41 -18.79
CA SER A 103 25.84 12.29 -19.93
C SER A 103 24.61 11.90 -20.73
N GLU A 104 24.10 10.68 -20.55
CA GLU A 104 22.88 10.18 -21.18
C GLU A 104 21.65 10.38 -20.28
N TYR A 105 21.84 10.90 -19.06
CA TYR A 105 20.76 11.12 -18.12
C TYR A 105 20.09 12.47 -18.36
N ASP A 106 19.05 12.46 -19.18
CA ASP A 106 18.27 13.62 -19.60
C ASP A 106 17.09 13.92 -18.66
N ASN A 107 17.37 14.28 -17.41
CA ASN A 107 16.33 14.66 -16.45
C ASN A 107 16.78 15.81 -15.53
N PHE A 108 15.83 16.63 -15.07
CA PHE A 108 16.07 17.80 -14.21
C PHE A 108 16.16 17.46 -12.71
N LEU A 109 15.78 16.24 -12.33
CA LEU A 109 15.98 15.68 -10.99
C LEU A 109 17.20 14.75 -10.99
N SER A 110 17.66 14.30 -9.81
CA SER A 110 18.56 13.14 -9.71
C SER A 110 17.81 11.93 -9.17
N ARG A 111 18.28 10.71 -9.46
CA ARG A 111 17.67 9.48 -8.95
C ARG A 111 18.72 8.57 -8.35
N VAL A 112 18.43 7.95 -7.21
CA VAL A 112 19.21 6.79 -6.74
C VAL A 112 18.43 5.54 -7.11
N VAL A 113 19.10 4.59 -7.77
CA VAL A 113 18.52 3.29 -8.14
C VAL A 113 19.29 2.16 -7.49
N ASN A 114 18.61 1.06 -7.15
CA ASN A 114 19.24 -0.16 -6.62
C ASN A 114 20.02 -0.95 -7.70
N SER A 115 19.75 -0.70 -8.98
CA SER A 115 20.38 -1.34 -10.14
C SER A 115 20.12 -0.53 -11.41
N ASN A 116 20.94 -0.73 -12.45
CA ASN A 116 20.69 -0.25 -13.81
C ASN A 116 20.22 -1.35 -14.78
N MET A 117 19.99 -2.56 -14.26
CA MET A 117 19.57 -3.72 -15.04
C MET A 117 18.50 -4.52 -14.29
N ILE A 118 17.70 -5.25 -15.05
CA ILE A 118 16.89 -6.36 -14.51
C ILE A 118 17.85 -7.46 -14.07
N SER A 119 17.68 -7.97 -12.85
CA SER A 119 18.55 -9.02 -12.31
C SER A 119 17.72 -10.16 -11.75
N LEU A 120 18.05 -11.37 -12.19
CA LEU A 120 17.46 -12.62 -11.73
C LEU A 120 18.42 -13.40 -10.83
N GLU A 121 19.55 -12.82 -10.44
CA GLU A 121 20.52 -13.45 -9.54
C GLU A 121 19.93 -13.57 -8.14
N GLN A 122 20.17 -14.70 -7.48
CA GLN A 122 19.57 -15.02 -6.19
C GLN A 122 19.87 -13.94 -5.12
N ASP A 123 21.14 -13.55 -4.97
CA ASP A 123 21.56 -12.53 -4.02
C ASP A 123 20.88 -11.18 -4.26
N PHE A 124 20.64 -10.82 -5.53
CA PHE A 124 19.92 -9.60 -5.88
C PHE A 124 18.44 -9.70 -5.48
N LEU A 125 17.79 -10.82 -5.80
CA LEU A 125 16.39 -11.04 -5.47
C LEU A 125 16.17 -11.03 -3.96
N GLU A 126 17.01 -11.73 -3.19
CA GLU A 126 16.93 -11.74 -1.72
C GLU A 126 17.12 -10.32 -1.13
N ALA A 127 18.10 -9.56 -1.62
CA ALA A 127 18.35 -8.19 -1.17
C ALA A 127 17.25 -7.19 -1.57
N ASN A 128 16.48 -7.49 -2.62
CA ASN A 128 15.44 -6.62 -3.17
C ASN A 128 14.05 -7.25 -3.08
N HIS A 129 13.79 -8.01 -2.01
CA HIS A 129 12.45 -8.51 -1.67
C HIS A 129 11.76 -9.32 -2.78
N ASN A 130 12.56 -10.12 -3.50
CA ASN A 130 12.25 -10.90 -4.68
C ASN A 130 11.71 -10.08 -5.86
N PHE A 131 12.04 -8.80 -5.91
CA PHE A 131 11.69 -7.91 -7.01
C PHE A 131 12.85 -7.85 -8.02
N PRO A 132 12.68 -8.35 -9.27
CA PRO A 132 13.77 -8.45 -10.23
C PRO A 132 14.10 -7.13 -10.95
N PHE A 133 13.21 -6.14 -10.85
CA PHE A 133 13.28 -4.91 -11.61
C PHE A 133 14.01 -3.81 -10.82
N ALA A 134 14.68 -2.92 -11.53
CA ALA A 134 15.30 -1.75 -10.94
C ALA A 134 14.21 -0.80 -10.41
N VAL A 135 14.38 -0.32 -9.18
CA VAL A 135 13.57 0.72 -8.54
C VAL A 135 14.46 1.89 -8.14
N GLY A 136 13.87 3.04 -7.89
CA GLY A 136 14.63 4.20 -7.43
C GLY A 136 13.79 5.23 -6.72
N VAL A 137 14.51 6.16 -6.09
CA VAL A 137 13.96 7.32 -5.39
C VAL A 137 14.39 8.58 -6.15
N ASP A 138 13.42 9.41 -6.50
CA ASP A 138 13.63 10.71 -7.14
C ASP A 138 14.02 11.76 -6.11
N ILE A 139 15.03 12.55 -6.46
CA ILE A 139 15.63 13.58 -5.62
C ILE A 139 15.53 14.91 -6.36
N PHE A 140 14.56 15.70 -5.94
CA PHE A 140 14.30 17.02 -6.48
C PHE A 140 15.17 18.08 -5.78
N PRO A 141 15.84 18.95 -6.54
CA PRO A 141 16.45 20.11 -5.94
C PRO A 141 15.39 21.12 -5.48
N LEU A 142 15.59 21.67 -4.29
CA LEU A 142 14.79 22.74 -3.72
C LEU A 142 15.62 24.02 -3.67
N ASP A 143 15.26 24.97 -4.53
CA ASP A 143 16.01 26.20 -4.78
C ASP A 143 15.37 27.40 -4.09
N TYR A 144 16.20 28.36 -3.68
CA TYR A 144 15.72 29.63 -3.15
C TYR A 144 14.98 30.44 -4.21
N PHE A 145 14.01 31.23 -3.76
CA PHE A 145 13.09 31.92 -4.63
C PHE A 145 12.59 33.24 -4.01
N GLU A 146 12.40 34.26 -4.84
CA GLU A 146 11.77 35.53 -4.47
C GLU A 146 10.36 35.57 -5.05
N TYR A 147 9.30 35.74 -4.27
CA TYR A 147 7.94 35.82 -4.81
C TYR A 147 7.59 37.27 -5.21
N LYS A 148 8.19 37.77 -6.30
CA LYS A 148 7.86 39.07 -6.93
C LYS A 148 7.64 38.91 -8.44
N ASP A 149 6.50 39.37 -8.94
CA ASP A 149 6.10 39.17 -10.35
C ASP A 149 7.11 39.72 -11.37
N GLU A 150 7.76 40.86 -11.09
CA GLU A 150 8.72 41.48 -12.03
C GLU A 150 10.10 40.81 -12.03
N GLU A 151 10.62 40.37 -10.87
CA GLU A 151 11.94 39.70 -10.77
C GLU A 151 11.88 38.26 -11.31
N ASN A 152 10.73 37.60 -11.17
CA ASN A 152 10.52 36.22 -11.61
C ASN A 152 10.28 36.07 -13.11
N ALA A 153 9.84 37.13 -13.80
CA ALA A 153 9.67 37.10 -15.25
C ALA A 153 11.00 36.79 -15.96
N ALA A 154 12.10 37.40 -15.49
CA ALA A 154 13.44 37.14 -16.01
C ALA A 154 13.90 35.71 -15.72
N LEU A 155 13.77 35.23 -14.47
CA LEU A 155 14.12 33.84 -14.14
C LEU A 155 13.32 32.84 -14.99
N LYS A 156 12.00 33.04 -15.10
CA LYS A 156 11.12 32.20 -15.90
C LYS A 156 11.53 32.19 -17.37
N GLU A 157 11.85 33.36 -17.94
CA GLU A 157 12.34 33.48 -19.31
C GLU A 157 13.67 32.74 -19.51
N MET A 158 14.63 32.88 -18.60
CA MET A 158 15.93 32.19 -18.65
C MET A 158 15.74 30.67 -18.64
N VAL A 159 15.00 30.15 -17.65
CA VAL A 159 14.74 28.71 -17.50
C VAL A 159 13.99 28.16 -18.72
N THR A 160 12.93 28.84 -19.17
CA THR A 160 12.11 28.42 -20.32
C THR A 160 12.92 28.43 -21.62
N SER A 161 13.81 29.41 -21.81
CA SER A 161 14.66 29.51 -23.00
C SER A 161 15.62 28.33 -23.12
N VAL A 162 16.28 27.98 -22.01
CA VAL A 162 17.19 26.82 -21.99
C VAL A 162 16.41 25.51 -22.16
N GLN A 163 15.26 25.35 -21.51
CA GLN A 163 14.40 24.16 -21.69
C GLN A 163 13.90 24.02 -23.13
N SER A 164 13.50 25.12 -23.77
CA SER A 164 13.09 25.12 -25.18
C SER A 164 14.23 24.66 -26.09
N LEU A 165 15.46 25.12 -25.81
CA LEU A 165 16.63 24.69 -26.55
C LEU A 165 16.95 23.20 -26.32
N ILE A 166 16.88 22.73 -25.06
CA ILE A 166 17.03 21.30 -24.73
C ILE A 166 16.05 20.49 -25.59
N ASN A 167 14.77 20.87 -25.65
CA ASN A 167 13.76 20.15 -26.42
C ASN A 167 13.99 20.14 -27.94
N LEU A 168 14.82 21.04 -28.48
CA LEU A 168 15.17 21.10 -29.90
C LEU A 168 16.42 20.31 -30.26
N ILE A 169 17.25 19.93 -29.27
CA ILE A 169 18.56 19.31 -29.49
C ILE A 169 18.51 17.83 -29.13
N THR A 170 19.03 16.97 -30.01
CA THR A 170 19.19 15.54 -29.75
C THR A 170 20.43 15.25 -28.89
N ALA A 171 20.42 14.14 -28.15
CA ALA A 171 21.48 13.82 -27.17
C ALA A 171 22.87 13.59 -27.78
N ASP A 172 22.95 13.30 -29.08
CA ASP A 172 24.18 13.05 -29.83
C ASP A 172 24.90 14.32 -30.32
N VAL A 173 24.27 15.50 -30.20
CA VAL A 173 24.90 16.76 -30.62
C VAL A 173 26.07 17.10 -29.70
N THR A 174 27.27 17.17 -30.31
CA THR A 174 28.53 17.52 -29.63
C THR A 174 29.24 18.70 -30.26
N ASP A 175 28.94 19.08 -31.51
CA ASP A 175 29.49 20.28 -32.13
C ASP A 175 28.53 21.46 -31.99
N ILE A 176 28.96 22.49 -31.27
CA ILE A 176 28.17 23.71 -31.05
C ILE A 176 27.85 24.44 -32.37
N SER A 177 28.67 24.27 -33.41
CA SER A 177 28.45 24.89 -34.71
C SER A 177 27.16 24.39 -35.40
N GLU A 178 26.71 23.18 -35.07
CA GLU A 178 25.47 22.59 -35.59
C GLU A 178 24.21 23.27 -35.03
N ILE A 179 24.35 23.98 -33.92
CA ILE A 179 23.25 24.63 -33.22
C ILE A 179 23.45 26.14 -33.07
N ASP A 180 24.50 26.73 -33.65
CA ASP A 180 24.86 28.16 -33.47
C ASP A 180 23.74 29.12 -33.89
N GLU A 181 22.95 28.76 -34.90
CA GLU A 181 21.76 29.53 -35.31
C GLU A 181 20.62 29.52 -34.26
N VAL A 182 20.56 28.47 -33.44
CA VAL A 182 19.55 28.26 -32.38
C VAL A 182 20.08 28.70 -31.01
N VAL A 183 21.37 28.53 -30.76
CA VAL A 183 22.14 29.09 -29.64
C VAL A 183 22.33 30.57 -29.90
N GLY A 184 21.24 31.32 -29.78
CA GLY A 184 21.30 32.78 -29.91
C GLY A 184 22.18 33.38 -28.81
N GLY A 185 22.61 34.64 -28.99
CA GLY A 185 23.44 35.35 -28.00
C GLY A 185 22.83 35.41 -26.60
N THR A 186 21.54 35.09 -26.43
CA THR A 186 20.86 34.93 -25.15
C THR A 186 21.42 33.75 -24.33
N ILE A 187 21.61 32.57 -24.94
CA ILE A 187 22.11 31.39 -24.22
C ILE A 187 23.57 31.58 -23.82
N VAL A 188 24.39 32.18 -24.69
CA VAL A 188 25.78 32.55 -24.37
C VAL A 188 25.84 33.49 -23.17
N ARG A 189 24.96 34.50 -23.11
CA ARG A 189 24.87 35.38 -21.92
C ARG A 189 24.54 34.60 -20.65
N PHE A 190 23.64 33.62 -20.72
CA PHE A 190 23.32 32.79 -19.55
C PHE A 190 24.51 31.91 -19.13
N CYS A 191 25.24 31.35 -20.10
CA CYS A 191 26.47 30.61 -19.85
C CYS A 191 27.51 31.46 -19.11
N ASP A 192 27.72 32.70 -19.56
CA ASP A 192 28.64 33.66 -18.94
C ASP A 192 28.19 34.03 -17.52
N MET A 193 26.88 34.26 -17.32
CA MET A 193 26.29 34.58 -16.02
C MET A 193 26.46 33.44 -15.00
N CYS A 194 26.24 32.20 -15.44
CA CYS A 194 26.26 31.02 -14.57
C CYS A 194 27.65 30.35 -14.49
N GLY A 195 28.62 30.79 -15.29
CA GLY A 195 29.94 30.16 -15.38
C GLY A 195 29.92 28.75 -15.97
N VAL A 196 29.00 28.48 -16.91
CA VAL A 196 28.83 27.18 -17.58
C VAL A 196 29.03 27.37 -19.09
N PRO A 197 30.28 27.52 -19.58
CA PRO A 197 30.53 27.67 -21.01
C PRO A 197 30.16 26.38 -21.76
N LEU A 198 29.59 26.52 -22.95
CA LEU A 198 29.34 25.38 -23.84
C LEU A 198 30.62 24.99 -24.57
N GLU A 199 31.09 23.77 -24.32
CA GLU A 199 32.29 23.18 -24.90
C GLU A 199 31.93 22.21 -26.04
N SER A 200 32.45 22.48 -27.24
CA SER A 200 32.37 21.55 -28.39
C SER A 200 33.18 20.28 -28.10
N GLY A 201 32.67 19.13 -28.56
CA GLY A 201 33.22 17.80 -28.30
C GLY A 201 32.68 17.12 -27.03
N LYS A 202 31.84 17.81 -26.25
CA LYS A 202 31.05 17.22 -25.15
C LYS A 202 29.56 17.28 -25.50
N PRO A 203 28.72 16.39 -24.96
CA PRO A 203 27.28 16.43 -25.21
C PRO A 203 26.70 17.80 -24.84
N ILE A 204 26.21 18.55 -25.82
CA ILE A 204 25.73 19.91 -25.58
C ILE A 204 24.45 19.88 -24.75
N ARG A 205 23.59 18.89 -24.99
CA ARG A 205 22.34 18.70 -24.25
C ARG A 205 22.57 18.56 -22.74
N GLN A 206 23.55 17.77 -22.31
CA GLN A 206 23.97 17.66 -20.90
C GLN A 206 24.42 19.02 -20.33
N GLN A 207 25.22 19.77 -21.08
CA GLN A 207 25.71 21.08 -20.64
C GLN A 207 24.57 22.08 -20.46
N LEU A 208 23.53 22.01 -21.31
CA LEU A 208 22.32 22.82 -21.17
C LEU A 208 21.49 22.43 -19.95
N TYR A 209 21.41 21.15 -19.59
CA TYR A 209 20.80 20.74 -18.32
C TYR A 209 21.55 21.32 -17.11
N ILE A 210 22.88 21.25 -17.12
CA ILE A 210 23.72 21.84 -16.06
C ILE A 210 23.51 23.36 -16.01
N LEU A 211 23.47 24.04 -17.16
CA LEU A 211 23.16 25.46 -17.25
C LEU A 211 21.78 25.77 -16.65
N ASN A 212 20.75 24.97 -16.98
CA ASN A 212 19.40 25.17 -16.46
C ASN A 212 19.36 25.07 -14.94
N GLU A 213 20.03 24.08 -14.35
CA GLU A 213 20.10 23.94 -12.90
C GLU A 213 20.87 25.11 -12.25
N ARG A 214 21.96 25.60 -12.86
CA ARG A 214 22.67 26.78 -12.35
C ARG A 214 21.82 28.04 -12.39
N ILE A 215 20.98 28.19 -13.40
CA ILE A 215 20.00 29.28 -13.47
C ILE A 215 18.97 29.13 -12.34
N CYS A 216 18.46 27.92 -12.10
CA CYS A 216 17.54 27.67 -10.97
C CYS A 216 18.20 28.03 -9.62
N SER A 217 19.48 27.74 -9.43
CA SER A 217 20.19 28.04 -8.18
C SER A 217 20.69 29.50 -8.05
N THR A 218 20.09 30.48 -8.74
CA THR A 218 20.59 31.88 -8.76
C THR A 218 20.34 32.60 -7.43
N TYR A 219 19.23 32.31 -6.76
CA TYR A 219 18.93 32.89 -5.45
C TYR A 219 19.61 32.11 -4.33
N ASP A 220 19.80 32.78 -3.19
CA ASP A 220 20.49 32.23 -2.03
C ASP A 220 19.61 32.24 -0.77
N SER A 221 20.18 31.78 0.34
CA SER A 221 19.50 31.68 1.65
C SER A 221 18.92 32.98 2.21
N SER A 222 19.28 34.15 1.66
CA SER A 222 18.65 35.42 2.01
C SER A 222 17.20 35.51 1.51
N SER A 223 16.86 34.80 0.43
CA SER A 223 15.51 34.80 -0.11
C SER A 223 14.50 34.13 0.83
N PRO A 224 13.23 34.60 0.86
CA PRO A 224 12.24 34.14 1.82
C PRO A 224 11.51 32.86 1.40
N TYR A 225 11.60 32.44 0.14
CA TYR A 225 10.89 31.26 -0.37
C TYR A 225 11.84 30.19 -0.91
N LEU A 226 11.30 28.99 -1.01
CA LEU A 226 11.88 27.82 -1.65
C LEU A 226 10.89 27.28 -2.69
N SER A 227 11.40 26.78 -3.80
CA SER A 227 10.61 26.17 -4.86
C SER A 227 11.43 25.14 -5.63
N ASN A 228 10.73 24.15 -6.20
CA ASN A 228 11.28 23.43 -7.33
C ASN A 228 11.02 24.28 -8.59
N ILE A 229 12.03 25.07 -8.99
CA ILE A 229 11.89 26.08 -10.05
C ILE A 229 11.50 25.46 -11.39
N TYR A 230 11.96 24.24 -11.69
CA TYR A 230 11.55 23.52 -12.89
C TYR A 230 10.03 23.33 -12.94
N PHE A 231 9.43 22.82 -11.86
CA PHE A 231 7.97 22.62 -11.80
C PHE A 231 7.21 23.94 -11.70
N TRP A 232 7.73 24.93 -10.98
CA TRP A 232 7.10 26.25 -10.90
C TRP A 232 7.01 26.93 -12.26
N VAL A 233 8.06 26.87 -13.09
CA VAL A 233 8.03 27.47 -14.43
C VAL A 233 6.91 26.86 -15.30
N ASN A 234 6.75 25.54 -15.21
CA ASN A 234 5.81 24.78 -16.05
C ASN A 234 4.37 24.81 -15.52
N ASN A 235 4.17 24.82 -14.20
CA ASN A 235 2.85 24.63 -13.58
C ASN A 235 2.36 25.85 -12.78
N GLY A 236 3.23 26.82 -12.49
CA GLY A 236 2.90 28.05 -11.75
C GLY A 236 2.65 27.87 -10.26
N ASN A 237 2.89 26.68 -9.70
CA ASN A 237 2.68 26.33 -8.29
C ASN A 237 4.00 25.94 -7.60
N GLN A 238 3.95 25.36 -6.39
CA GLN A 238 5.12 24.85 -5.65
C GLN A 238 6.07 25.91 -5.10
N VAL A 239 5.55 27.05 -4.62
CA VAL A 239 6.34 28.06 -3.90
C VAL A 239 5.97 28.09 -2.42
N TYR A 240 6.97 27.94 -1.56
CA TYR A 240 6.78 27.76 -0.13
C TYR A 240 7.68 28.70 0.66
N LYS A 241 7.22 29.14 1.82
CA LYS A 241 8.06 29.84 2.79
C LYS A 241 9.22 28.93 3.22
N LYS A 242 10.44 29.45 3.28
CA LYS A 242 11.63 28.62 3.57
C LYS A 242 11.57 27.95 4.94
N GLU A 243 10.83 28.53 5.88
CA GLU A 243 10.64 28.02 7.24
C GLU A 243 9.96 26.64 7.28
N ILE A 244 9.15 26.30 6.26
CA ILE A 244 8.56 24.96 6.10
C ILE A 244 9.64 23.88 6.06
N PHE A 245 10.81 24.20 5.50
CA PHE A 245 11.95 23.30 5.32
C PHE A 245 13.11 23.64 6.27
N GLU A 246 12.88 24.42 7.33
CA GLU A 246 13.94 24.79 8.28
C GLU A 246 14.54 23.55 8.95
N ASN A 247 13.69 22.59 9.29
CA ASN A 247 14.08 21.31 9.84
C ASN A 247 13.22 20.16 9.29
N THR A 248 13.61 18.94 9.64
CA THR A 248 12.85 17.72 9.34
C THR A 248 12.19 17.19 10.61
N VAL A 249 11.09 16.46 10.41
CA VAL A 249 10.47 15.60 11.41
C VAL A 249 10.38 14.20 10.84
N ARG A 250 10.66 13.18 11.66
CA ARG A 250 10.48 11.78 11.28
C ARG A 250 9.03 11.40 11.52
N ILE A 251 8.38 10.86 10.51
CA ILE A 251 7.01 10.34 10.59
C ILE A 251 7.00 8.89 10.09
N PRO A 252 6.07 8.05 10.56
CA PRO A 252 5.97 6.66 10.12
C PRO A 252 5.75 6.55 8.63
N PHE A 253 6.32 5.49 8.07
CA PHE A 253 6.13 5.12 6.69
C PHE A 253 6.24 3.60 6.53
N GLU A 254 5.10 2.94 6.34
CA GLU A 254 4.92 1.49 6.40
C GLU A 254 5.53 0.93 7.71
N PHE A 255 6.64 0.18 7.62
CA PHE A 255 7.37 -0.41 8.75
C PHE A 255 8.67 0.34 9.10
N SER A 256 8.81 1.58 8.62
CA SER A 256 9.98 2.45 8.80
C SER A 256 9.55 3.90 9.12
N GLU A 257 10.47 4.85 8.97
CA GLU A 257 10.23 6.28 9.13
C GLU A 257 10.82 7.08 7.95
N ILE A 258 10.20 8.19 7.61
CA ILE A 258 10.67 9.12 6.57
C ILE A 258 10.82 10.54 7.11
N CYS A 259 11.78 11.31 6.60
CA CYS A 259 11.86 12.74 6.86
C CYS A 259 10.75 13.50 6.12
N ALA A 260 9.93 14.24 6.84
CA ALA A 260 9.03 15.26 6.29
C ALA A 260 9.52 16.68 6.65
N PRO A 261 9.16 17.73 5.87
CA PRO A 261 9.39 19.12 6.28
C PRO A 261 8.71 19.42 7.62
N ILE A 262 9.32 20.22 8.50
CA ILE A 262 8.69 20.58 9.78
C ILE A 262 7.32 21.27 9.61
N GLY A 263 7.12 21.98 8.50
CA GLY A 263 5.83 22.57 8.10
C GLY A 263 5.03 21.72 7.11
N TYR A 264 5.11 20.38 7.19
CA TYR A 264 4.46 19.50 6.20
C TYR A 264 2.95 19.72 6.09
N ASP A 265 2.26 20.04 7.19
CA ASP A 265 0.82 20.31 7.19
C ASP A 265 0.46 21.51 6.31
N ASP A 266 1.20 22.61 6.45
CA ASP A 266 1.01 23.82 5.62
C ASP A 266 1.32 23.54 4.15
N LYS A 267 2.35 22.72 3.89
CA LYS A 267 2.73 22.30 2.54
C LYS A 267 1.63 21.49 1.87
N LEU A 268 1.06 20.49 2.58
CA LEU A 268 -0.04 19.66 2.09
C LEU A 268 -1.32 20.47 1.91
N LEU A 269 -1.64 21.37 2.85
CA LEU A 269 -2.79 22.27 2.75
C LEU A 269 -2.71 23.17 1.52
N ASN A 270 -1.53 23.70 1.22
CA ASN A 270 -1.29 24.53 0.04
C ASN A 270 -1.41 23.72 -1.26
N ALA A 271 -0.86 22.51 -1.29
CA ALA A 271 -0.81 21.66 -2.49
C ALA A 271 -2.17 21.00 -2.83
N TYR A 272 -2.90 20.53 -1.81
CA TYR A 272 -4.06 19.66 -1.98
C TYR A 272 -5.36 20.22 -1.36
N GLY A 273 -5.28 21.36 -0.66
CA GLY A 273 -6.44 21.99 -0.03
C GLY A 273 -6.82 21.39 1.33
N PRO A 274 -7.85 21.94 2.01
CA PRO A 274 -8.21 21.58 3.39
C PRO A 274 -8.67 20.13 3.59
N ASN A 275 -9.04 19.46 2.49
CA ASN A 275 -9.54 18.09 2.53
C ASN A 275 -8.49 17.06 2.07
N TYR A 276 -7.19 17.40 2.09
CA TYR A 276 -6.12 16.52 1.60
C TYR A 276 -6.09 15.16 2.31
N MET A 277 -6.60 15.11 3.56
CA MET A 277 -6.77 13.91 4.36
C MET A 277 -7.86 12.96 3.85
N THR A 278 -8.80 13.44 3.05
CA THR A 278 -9.82 12.61 2.41
C THR A 278 -9.26 12.11 1.08
N PRO A 279 -9.17 10.78 0.86
CA PRO A 279 -8.75 10.25 -0.42
C PRO A 279 -9.65 10.76 -1.55
N TYR A 280 -9.02 11.26 -2.60
CA TYR A 280 -9.67 11.63 -3.85
C TYR A 280 -8.90 10.97 -4.99
N LYS A 281 -9.61 10.21 -5.83
CA LYS A 281 -9.05 9.53 -7.00
C LYS A 281 -9.00 10.54 -8.15
N GLY A 282 -7.78 10.92 -8.55
CA GLY A 282 -7.49 11.84 -9.65
C GLY A 282 -6.52 11.20 -10.65
N GLY A 283 -6.28 11.87 -11.79
CA GLY A 283 -5.40 11.33 -12.85
C GLY A 283 -3.93 11.19 -12.44
N GLY A 284 -3.16 10.43 -13.23
CA GLY A 284 -1.71 10.26 -13.07
C GLY A 284 -0.88 11.20 -13.93
N MET A 285 0.37 11.45 -13.52
CA MET A 285 1.35 12.23 -14.30
C MET A 285 2.39 11.36 -15.03
N HIS A 286 2.35 10.04 -14.85
CA HIS A 286 3.28 9.09 -15.46
C HIS A 286 2.58 7.73 -15.76
N ASP A 287 3.25 6.90 -16.57
CA ASP A 287 2.82 5.53 -16.88
C ASP A 287 2.82 4.66 -15.61
N TYR A 288 1.81 3.79 -15.46
CA TYR A 288 1.69 2.88 -14.31
C TYR A 288 1.64 1.40 -14.75
N PRO A 289 2.29 0.47 -14.02
CA PRO A 289 3.30 0.74 -13.00
C PRO A 289 4.67 1.07 -13.62
N LEU A 290 5.57 1.70 -12.84
CA LEU A 290 6.89 2.16 -13.30
C LEU A 290 7.78 1.05 -13.87
N TYR A 291 7.55 -0.20 -13.46
CA TYR A 291 8.33 -1.36 -13.87
C TYR A 291 7.74 -2.11 -15.07
N GLU A 292 6.61 -1.66 -15.62
CA GLU A 292 5.93 -2.34 -16.73
C GLU A 292 6.83 -2.47 -17.98
N LYS A 293 7.64 -1.44 -18.27
CA LYS A 293 8.62 -1.46 -19.37
C LYS A 293 9.69 -2.53 -19.15
N GLN A 294 10.17 -2.68 -17.92
CA GLN A 294 11.17 -3.71 -17.57
C GLN A 294 10.57 -5.11 -17.66
N LYS A 295 9.32 -5.29 -17.21
CA LYS A 295 8.58 -6.56 -17.32
C LYS A 295 8.44 -7.01 -18.78
N LYS A 296 8.11 -6.09 -19.70
CA LYS A 296 8.07 -6.36 -21.15
C LYS A 296 9.41 -6.77 -21.72
N LEU A 297 10.49 -6.03 -21.40
CA LEU A 297 11.85 -6.37 -21.85
C LEU A 297 12.29 -7.76 -21.38
N LEU A 298 11.97 -8.10 -20.12
CA LEU A 298 12.30 -9.43 -19.58
C LEU A 298 11.54 -10.54 -20.31
N PHE A 299 10.26 -10.33 -20.59
CA PHE A 299 9.44 -11.27 -21.34
C PHE A 299 9.97 -11.45 -22.78
N GLU A 300 10.29 -10.35 -23.47
CA GLU A 300 10.85 -10.38 -24.83
C GLU A 300 12.20 -11.12 -24.89
N ALA A 301 13.04 -10.97 -23.86
CA ALA A 301 14.33 -11.63 -23.77
C ALA A 301 14.22 -13.15 -23.48
N ASN A 302 13.29 -13.56 -22.61
CA ASN A 302 13.24 -14.92 -22.08
C ASN A 302 12.05 -15.76 -22.57
N GLY A 303 11.09 -15.16 -23.27
CA GLY A 303 9.84 -15.79 -23.70
C GLY A 303 8.88 -16.16 -22.55
N LYS A 304 9.16 -15.70 -21.32
CA LYS A 304 8.35 -15.99 -20.13
C LYS A 304 8.44 -14.87 -19.09
N SER A 305 7.36 -14.72 -18.31
CA SER A 305 7.35 -13.84 -17.13
C SER A 305 8.27 -14.37 -16.03
N PHE A 306 8.77 -13.48 -15.17
CA PHE A 306 9.50 -13.87 -13.97
C PHE A 306 8.59 -14.57 -12.95
N TYR A 307 7.53 -13.89 -12.54
CA TYR A 307 6.50 -14.51 -11.72
C TYR A 307 5.65 -15.45 -12.58
N LYS A 308 5.20 -16.56 -11.98
CA LYS A 308 4.22 -17.42 -12.62
C LYS A 308 2.96 -16.62 -12.91
N VAL A 309 2.49 -16.69 -14.15
CA VAL A 309 1.22 -16.08 -14.56
C VAL A 309 0.30 -17.21 -14.97
N TYR A 310 -0.96 -17.14 -14.57
CA TYR A 310 -1.95 -18.10 -15.03
C TYR A 310 -2.24 -17.83 -16.50
N GLU A 311 -2.02 -18.83 -17.34
CA GLU A 311 -2.28 -18.75 -18.78
C GLU A 311 -3.63 -19.35 -19.11
N TRP A 312 -4.36 -18.68 -19.99
CA TRP A 312 -5.67 -19.14 -20.45
C TRP A 312 -5.57 -20.51 -21.12
N ASN A 313 -6.40 -21.45 -20.65
CA ASN A 313 -6.59 -22.74 -21.28
C ASN A 313 -8.08 -23.05 -21.41
N LYS A 314 -8.56 -23.29 -22.64
CA LYS A 314 -9.95 -23.65 -22.91
C LYS A 314 -10.39 -24.92 -22.17
N ASP A 315 -9.47 -25.84 -21.91
CA ASP A 315 -9.76 -27.05 -21.15
C ASP A 315 -10.08 -26.78 -19.68
N ASP A 316 -9.71 -25.62 -19.12
CA ASP A 316 -10.11 -25.26 -17.77
C ASP A 316 -11.63 -25.04 -17.64
N LEU A 317 -12.33 -24.71 -18.74
CA LEU A 317 -13.79 -24.70 -18.77
C LEU A 317 -14.41 -26.10 -18.91
N ASN A 318 -13.66 -27.08 -19.38
CA ASN A 318 -14.14 -28.44 -19.55
C ASN A 318 -14.17 -29.16 -18.18
N ARG A 319 -15.33 -29.18 -17.53
CA ARG A 319 -15.53 -29.94 -16.29
C ARG A 319 -16.06 -31.34 -16.58
N VAL A 320 -15.39 -32.35 -16.04
CA VAL A 320 -15.96 -33.68 -15.84
C VAL A 320 -16.30 -33.79 -14.36
N SER A 321 -17.58 -33.67 -14.01
CA SER A 321 -18.00 -33.81 -12.61
C SER A 321 -17.73 -35.23 -12.12
N PRO A 322 -17.28 -35.40 -10.86
CA PRO A 322 -17.15 -36.72 -10.27
C PRO A 322 -18.51 -37.45 -10.28
N PRO A 323 -18.52 -38.79 -10.38
CA PRO A 323 -19.77 -39.54 -10.30
C PRO A 323 -20.49 -39.21 -9.01
N GLY A 324 -21.79 -38.89 -9.11
CA GLY A 324 -22.60 -38.48 -7.97
C GLY A 324 -22.53 -39.50 -6.84
N HIS A 325 -22.34 -39.01 -5.62
CA HIS A 325 -22.27 -39.84 -4.43
C HIS A 325 -23.67 -39.95 -3.80
N ALA A 326 -24.24 -41.15 -3.78
CA ALA A 326 -25.57 -41.38 -3.20
C ALA A 326 -25.48 -41.24 -1.67
N ARG A 327 -25.99 -40.13 -1.14
CA ARG A 327 -26.05 -39.82 0.30
C ARG A 327 -27.42 -39.26 0.68
N GLU A 328 -27.80 -39.39 1.95
CA GLU A 328 -29.08 -38.89 2.47
C GLU A 328 -29.07 -37.38 2.73
N ARG A 329 -27.91 -36.82 3.10
CA ARG A 329 -27.72 -35.39 3.42
C ARG A 329 -26.61 -34.81 2.55
N ARG A 330 -26.82 -33.64 1.96
CA ARG A 330 -25.82 -32.95 1.12
C ARG A 330 -24.64 -32.52 1.97
N GLU A 331 -23.43 -32.55 1.43
CA GLU A 331 -22.23 -32.05 2.11
C GLU A 331 -21.70 -30.79 1.44
N VAL A 332 -21.58 -29.70 2.22
CA VAL A 332 -20.97 -28.44 1.77
C VAL A 332 -19.75 -28.13 2.61
N ILE A 333 -18.64 -27.80 1.96
CA ILE A 333 -17.37 -27.50 2.63
C ILE A 333 -16.98 -26.06 2.35
N PHE A 334 -16.62 -25.31 3.39
CA PHE A 334 -15.97 -24.01 3.29
C PHE A 334 -14.47 -24.16 3.56
N LEU A 335 -13.65 -23.64 2.65
CA LEU A 335 -12.17 -23.69 2.71
C LEU A 335 -11.56 -22.28 2.87
N PRO A 336 -11.69 -21.66 4.05
CA PRO A 336 -11.00 -20.41 4.35
C PRO A 336 -9.49 -20.67 4.52
N PHE A 337 -8.64 -19.77 4.04
CA PHE A 337 -7.19 -19.92 4.18
C PHE A 337 -6.59 -18.97 5.24
N ARG A 338 -7.32 -17.91 5.61
CA ARG A 338 -6.97 -17.00 6.72
C ARG A 338 -8.19 -16.75 7.58
N ALA A 339 -7.98 -16.72 8.89
CA ALA A 339 -9.04 -16.43 9.84
C ALA A 339 -9.57 -15.00 9.70
N LYS A 340 -8.68 -14.01 9.48
CA LYS A 340 -9.04 -12.58 9.30
C LYS A 340 -10.00 -12.31 8.14
N TYR A 341 -10.13 -13.25 7.21
CA TYR A 341 -11.01 -13.15 6.04
C TYR A 341 -12.33 -13.92 6.21
N TRP A 342 -12.59 -14.54 7.36
CA TRP A 342 -13.81 -15.31 7.60
C TRP A 342 -15.10 -14.50 7.32
N LYS A 343 -15.10 -13.21 7.68
CA LYS A 343 -16.20 -12.27 7.47
C LYS A 343 -16.78 -12.20 6.04
N TYR A 344 -16.01 -12.61 5.03
CA TYR A 344 -16.47 -12.62 3.63
C TYR A 344 -17.23 -13.90 3.25
N MET A 345 -17.06 -14.99 4.00
CA MET A 345 -17.75 -16.26 3.78
C MET A 345 -18.87 -16.52 4.77
N GLU A 346 -18.84 -15.85 5.91
CA GLU A 346 -19.70 -16.08 7.05
C GLU A 346 -21.20 -16.11 6.71
N GLU A 347 -21.70 -15.10 6.00
CA GLU A 347 -23.12 -15.02 5.68
C GLU A 347 -23.56 -16.15 4.73
N GLU A 348 -22.69 -16.56 3.79
CA GLU A 348 -22.96 -17.72 2.93
C GLU A 348 -22.92 -19.03 3.73
N TRP A 349 -22.02 -19.13 4.70
CA TRP A 349 -21.92 -20.27 5.61
C TRP A 349 -23.16 -20.40 6.49
N LEU A 350 -23.66 -19.29 7.07
CA LEU A 350 -24.90 -19.27 7.86
C LEU A 350 -26.09 -19.73 7.01
N ARG A 351 -26.26 -19.13 5.83
CA ARG A 351 -27.35 -19.50 4.90
C ARG A 351 -27.29 -20.97 4.49
N THR A 352 -26.09 -21.49 4.24
CA THR A 352 -25.89 -22.89 3.89
C THR A 352 -26.21 -23.82 5.06
N THR A 353 -25.88 -23.40 6.29
CA THR A 353 -26.14 -24.18 7.51
C THR A 353 -27.63 -24.29 7.81
N ASP A 354 -28.41 -23.29 7.41
CA ASP A 354 -29.87 -23.28 7.51
C ASP A 354 -30.58 -24.11 6.40
N GLU A 355 -29.85 -24.63 5.40
CA GLU A 355 -30.44 -25.48 4.35
C GLU A 355 -30.88 -26.85 4.92
N GLU A 356 -32.11 -27.27 4.60
CA GLU A 356 -32.62 -28.59 5.01
C GLU A 356 -31.79 -29.73 4.40
N ASN A 357 -31.50 -30.74 5.21
CA ASN A 357 -30.73 -31.94 4.82
C ASN A 357 -29.31 -31.64 4.32
N THR A 358 -28.66 -30.59 4.84
CA THR A 358 -27.28 -30.23 4.51
C THR A 358 -26.37 -30.35 5.74
N ASP A 359 -25.21 -30.98 5.56
CA ASP A 359 -24.10 -31.02 6.51
C ASP A 359 -23.01 -30.06 6.04
N VAL A 360 -22.63 -29.12 6.91
CA VAL A 360 -21.68 -28.06 6.60
C VAL A 360 -20.40 -28.24 7.39
N TYR A 361 -19.26 -28.18 6.71
CA TYR A 361 -17.94 -28.30 7.31
C TYR A 361 -17.12 -27.05 7.02
N VAL A 362 -16.51 -26.46 8.04
CA VAL A 362 -15.50 -25.40 7.87
C VAL A 362 -14.14 -26.02 8.07
N ILE A 363 -13.32 -26.00 7.03
CA ILE A 363 -11.99 -26.60 7.01
C ILE A 363 -10.98 -25.51 6.66
N PRO A 364 -10.40 -24.83 7.68
CA PRO A 364 -9.26 -23.94 7.46
C PRO A 364 -8.16 -24.69 6.73
N ILE A 365 -7.64 -24.13 5.64
CA ILE A 365 -6.60 -24.79 4.83
C ILE A 365 -5.22 -24.17 5.10
N PRO A 366 -4.16 -24.99 5.16
CA PRO A 366 -2.81 -24.47 5.30
C PRO A 366 -2.37 -23.67 4.06
N TYR A 367 -1.48 -22.71 4.27
CA TYR A 367 -0.86 -21.92 3.21
C TYR A 367 0.65 -21.78 3.43
N TYR A 368 1.33 -21.32 2.40
CA TYR A 368 2.76 -21.07 2.36
C TYR A 368 3.02 -19.65 1.88
N GLU A 369 3.98 -19.00 2.50
CA GLU A 369 4.63 -17.81 1.93
C GLU A 369 5.53 -18.23 0.77
N LYS A 370 5.63 -17.38 -0.26
CA LYS A 370 6.56 -17.58 -1.36
C LYS A 370 7.84 -16.80 -1.14
N ILE A 371 8.94 -17.54 -1.16
CA ILE A 371 10.30 -17.01 -1.11
C ILE A 371 10.87 -16.89 -2.54
N THR A 372 12.18 -16.78 -2.67
CA THR A 372 12.88 -16.56 -3.94
C THR A 372 12.55 -17.65 -4.97
N TYR A 373 12.36 -17.23 -6.22
CA TYR A 373 11.91 -18.07 -7.35
C TYR A 373 10.55 -18.76 -7.16
N GLY A 374 9.72 -18.29 -6.23
CA GLY A 374 8.40 -18.86 -5.98
C GLY A 374 8.44 -20.22 -5.30
N LEU A 375 9.55 -20.56 -4.63
CA LEU A 375 9.62 -21.68 -3.71
C LEU A 375 8.73 -21.41 -2.49
N ASN A 376 8.21 -22.48 -1.89
CA ASN A 376 7.39 -22.36 -0.69
C ASN A 376 8.30 -22.26 0.54
N GLY A 377 8.01 -21.30 1.41
CA GLY A 377 8.57 -21.17 2.74
C GLY A 377 7.88 -22.11 3.74
N ASP A 378 7.77 -21.64 4.99
CA ASP A 378 7.14 -22.40 6.07
C ASP A 378 5.63 -22.57 5.84
N ILE A 379 5.07 -23.63 6.41
CA ILE A 379 3.62 -23.87 6.40
C ILE A 379 2.95 -23.08 7.53
N HIS A 380 1.84 -22.45 7.21
CA HIS A 380 1.00 -21.70 8.15
C HIS A 380 -0.38 -22.34 8.23
N TYR A 381 -0.96 -22.38 9.44
CA TYR A 381 -2.27 -22.97 9.71
C TYR A 381 -2.98 -22.20 10.82
N GLU A 382 -4.09 -21.53 10.49
CA GLU A 382 -4.79 -20.58 11.39
C GLU A 382 -6.11 -21.12 11.95
N ALA A 383 -6.21 -22.43 12.26
CA ALA A 383 -7.47 -22.99 12.74
C ALA A 383 -7.97 -22.40 14.07
N ASP A 384 -7.07 -21.98 14.94
CA ASP A 384 -7.41 -21.40 16.25
C ASP A 384 -7.80 -19.91 16.17
N GLY A 385 -7.74 -19.30 14.98
CA GLY A 385 -8.08 -17.88 14.78
C GLY A 385 -9.55 -17.62 14.45
N PHE A 386 -10.37 -18.67 14.29
CA PHE A 386 -11.78 -18.53 13.91
C PHE A 386 -12.68 -18.28 15.14
N PRO A 387 -13.84 -17.62 14.97
CA PRO A 387 -14.78 -17.42 16.08
C PRO A 387 -15.29 -18.73 16.68
N ASP A 388 -15.54 -18.74 17.99
CA ASP A 388 -15.91 -19.95 18.76
C ASP A 388 -17.20 -20.64 18.28
N TYR A 389 -18.12 -19.91 17.64
CA TYR A 389 -19.35 -20.46 17.08
C TYR A 389 -19.13 -21.22 15.75
N VAL A 390 -17.94 -21.13 15.16
CA VAL A 390 -17.60 -21.78 13.89
C VAL A 390 -17.03 -23.18 14.18
N PRO A 391 -17.75 -24.27 13.84
CA PRO A 391 -17.25 -25.62 14.09
C PRO A 391 -16.13 -25.99 13.11
N ILE A 392 -14.90 -25.95 13.59
CA ILE A 392 -13.70 -26.24 12.79
C ILE A 392 -13.47 -27.75 12.64
N THR A 393 -13.32 -28.19 11.39
CA THR A 393 -12.83 -29.53 11.02
C THR A 393 -11.36 -29.42 10.59
N PRO A 394 -10.43 -30.14 11.22
CA PRO A 394 -9.02 -30.06 10.82
C PRO A 394 -8.79 -30.55 9.39
N PHE A 395 -7.87 -29.92 8.67
CA PHE A 395 -7.66 -30.12 7.23
C PHE A 395 -7.22 -31.54 6.84
N ASP A 396 -6.68 -32.31 7.80
CA ASP A 396 -6.23 -33.69 7.62
C ASP A 396 -7.31 -34.73 8.00
N LYS A 397 -8.50 -34.31 8.45
CA LYS A 397 -9.57 -35.21 8.91
C LYS A 397 -10.66 -35.47 7.89
N TYR A 398 -10.84 -34.57 6.92
CA TYR A 398 -11.86 -34.74 5.89
C TYR A 398 -11.29 -35.49 4.68
N ASP A 399 -11.88 -36.64 4.37
CA ASP A 399 -11.50 -37.44 3.21
C ASP A 399 -12.29 -37.02 1.96
N PHE A 400 -11.71 -36.08 1.20
CA PHE A 400 -12.29 -35.58 -0.05
C PHE A 400 -12.45 -36.67 -1.12
N ASP A 401 -11.57 -37.66 -1.13
CA ASP A 401 -11.48 -38.65 -2.21
C ASP A 401 -12.57 -39.71 -2.09
N THR A 402 -13.01 -40.01 -0.87
CA THR A 402 -14.15 -40.91 -0.63
C THR A 402 -15.45 -40.16 -0.45
N ARG A 403 -15.45 -39.01 0.26
CA ARG A 403 -16.70 -38.31 0.58
C ARG A 403 -17.25 -37.51 -0.59
N ILE A 404 -16.42 -37.01 -1.52
CA ILE A 404 -16.84 -36.26 -2.73
C ILE A 404 -17.95 -35.23 -2.44
N PRO A 405 -17.73 -34.22 -1.59
CA PRO A 405 -18.76 -33.26 -1.16
C PRO A 405 -19.58 -32.69 -2.33
N ASP A 406 -20.84 -32.32 -2.08
CA ASP A 406 -21.73 -31.76 -3.10
C ASP A 406 -21.35 -30.34 -3.52
N ARG A 407 -20.78 -29.55 -2.61
CA ARG A 407 -20.29 -28.20 -2.88
C ARG A 407 -19.02 -27.92 -2.08
N ILE A 408 -18.02 -27.31 -2.72
CA ILE A 408 -16.85 -26.76 -2.05
C ILE A 408 -16.83 -25.26 -2.32
N VAL A 409 -16.71 -24.45 -1.27
CA VAL A 409 -16.60 -22.99 -1.31
C VAL A 409 -15.17 -22.62 -0.96
N ILE A 410 -14.45 -21.96 -1.87
CA ILE A 410 -13.06 -21.55 -1.72
C ILE A 410 -12.93 -20.04 -1.56
N GLN A 411 -11.89 -19.64 -0.84
CA GLN A 411 -11.55 -18.24 -0.60
C GLN A 411 -10.33 -17.78 -1.39
N ASN A 412 -9.31 -18.63 -1.54
CA ASN A 412 -8.09 -18.27 -2.27
C ASN A 412 -8.21 -18.65 -3.76
N PRO A 413 -8.15 -17.70 -4.70
CA PRO A 413 -8.32 -18.01 -6.11
C PRO A 413 -7.02 -18.31 -6.87
N TYR A 414 -5.85 -18.21 -6.23
CA TYR A 414 -4.58 -18.07 -6.96
C TYR A 414 -3.87 -19.38 -7.26
N ASP A 415 -4.19 -20.48 -6.58
CA ASP A 415 -3.38 -21.70 -6.57
C ASP A 415 -1.89 -21.37 -6.35
N GLU A 416 -1.06 -21.59 -7.38
CA GLU A 416 0.37 -21.32 -7.39
C GLU A 416 0.77 -20.04 -8.14
N TYR A 417 -0.15 -19.14 -8.49
CA TYR A 417 0.14 -18.02 -9.40
C TYR A 417 0.30 -16.67 -8.70
N ASP A 418 -0.12 -16.50 -7.44
CA ASP A 418 0.25 -15.30 -6.68
C ASP A 418 1.75 -15.34 -6.32
N CYS A 419 2.42 -14.19 -6.26
CA CYS A 419 3.86 -14.15 -6.03
C CYS A 419 4.28 -14.08 -4.55
N ALA A 420 3.34 -13.96 -3.61
CA ALA A 420 3.60 -13.87 -2.17
C ALA A 420 3.02 -15.04 -1.37
N ILE A 421 1.90 -15.62 -1.79
CA ILE A 421 1.21 -16.67 -1.04
C ILE A 421 0.69 -17.79 -1.94
N THR A 422 0.60 -19.00 -1.41
CA THR A 422 -0.07 -20.14 -2.05
C THR A 422 -0.69 -21.05 -1.02
N VAL A 423 -1.87 -21.62 -1.30
CA VAL A 423 -2.48 -22.61 -0.42
C VAL A 423 -1.83 -23.98 -0.60
N HIS A 424 -2.05 -24.91 0.32
CA HIS A 424 -1.48 -26.24 0.19
C HIS A 424 -1.93 -26.94 -1.11
N PRO A 425 -1.03 -27.52 -1.94
CA PRO A 425 -1.35 -27.98 -3.31
C PRO A 425 -2.53 -28.95 -3.46
N ARG A 426 -2.85 -29.74 -2.43
CA ARG A 426 -4.06 -30.60 -2.39
C ARG A 426 -5.36 -29.79 -2.53
N PHE A 427 -5.34 -28.52 -2.13
CA PHE A 427 -6.47 -27.58 -2.20
C PHE A 427 -6.40 -26.65 -3.41
N TYR A 428 -5.50 -26.88 -4.37
CA TYR A 428 -5.56 -26.16 -5.64
C TYR A 428 -6.88 -26.46 -6.35
N THR A 429 -7.42 -25.45 -7.01
CA THR A 429 -8.71 -25.48 -7.71
C THR A 429 -8.77 -26.63 -8.74
N GLY A 430 -7.65 -26.94 -9.39
CA GLY A 430 -7.52 -28.07 -10.32
C GLY A 430 -7.68 -29.44 -9.65
N MET A 431 -7.35 -29.57 -8.36
CA MET A 431 -7.57 -30.77 -7.56
C MET A 431 -8.99 -30.80 -6.99
N LEU A 432 -9.42 -29.68 -6.39
CA LEU A 432 -10.74 -29.56 -5.76
C LEU A 432 -11.89 -29.84 -6.73
N ARG A 433 -11.80 -29.34 -7.96
CA ARG A 433 -12.85 -29.58 -8.98
C ARG A 433 -13.04 -31.05 -9.35
N GLN A 434 -12.08 -31.93 -9.05
CA GLN A 434 -12.19 -33.37 -9.32
C GLN A 434 -12.97 -34.11 -8.22
N VAL A 435 -13.11 -33.50 -7.04
CA VAL A 435 -13.70 -34.12 -5.85
C VAL A 435 -14.98 -33.43 -5.37
N THR A 436 -15.56 -32.56 -6.19
CA THR A 436 -16.88 -31.95 -5.96
C THR A 436 -17.61 -31.79 -7.28
N PRO A 437 -18.95 -31.91 -7.36
CA PRO A 437 -19.69 -31.54 -8.54
C PRO A 437 -19.86 -30.01 -8.66
N GLU A 438 -19.74 -29.26 -7.57
CA GLU A 438 -19.86 -27.79 -7.55
C GLU A 438 -18.71 -27.14 -6.74
N LEU A 439 -17.97 -26.23 -7.38
CA LEU A 439 -16.90 -25.42 -6.81
C LEU A 439 -17.32 -23.95 -6.90
N VAL A 440 -17.39 -23.28 -5.76
CA VAL A 440 -17.79 -21.88 -5.62
C VAL A 440 -16.61 -21.06 -5.13
N TYR A 441 -16.37 -19.91 -5.72
CA TYR A 441 -15.38 -18.94 -5.24
C TYR A 441 -16.06 -17.70 -4.67
N ILE A 442 -15.64 -17.30 -3.47
CA ILE A 442 -16.03 -16.04 -2.83
C ILE A 442 -14.77 -15.20 -2.58
N PRO A 443 -14.62 -14.02 -3.22
CA PRO A 443 -13.51 -13.12 -2.94
C PRO A 443 -13.45 -12.70 -1.47
N TYR A 444 -12.24 -12.62 -0.93
CA TYR A 444 -11.98 -12.21 0.46
C TYR A 444 -11.69 -10.71 0.61
N PHE A 445 -12.17 -9.92 -0.34
CA PHE A 445 -11.94 -8.49 -0.38
C PHE A 445 -13.07 -7.85 -1.18
N MET A 446 -13.15 -6.52 -1.09
CA MET A 446 -14.17 -5.74 -1.77
C MET A 446 -13.54 -4.62 -2.56
N ILE A 447 -13.97 -4.42 -3.80
CA ILE A 447 -13.50 -3.32 -4.64
C ILE A 447 -14.49 -2.16 -4.55
N ASP A 448 -14.00 -0.92 -4.56
CA ASP A 448 -14.90 0.23 -4.61
C ASP A 448 -15.48 0.39 -6.03
N ASP A 449 -16.81 0.28 -6.11
CA ASP A 449 -17.57 0.40 -7.36
C ASP A 449 -17.25 1.73 -8.09
N SER A 450 -16.91 2.80 -7.37
CA SER A 450 -16.62 4.11 -7.96
C SER A 450 -15.23 4.20 -8.62
N SER A 451 -14.34 3.23 -8.40
CA SER A 451 -13.02 3.17 -9.04
C SER A 451 -12.94 2.29 -10.29
N LEU A 452 -13.99 1.57 -10.66
CA LEU A 452 -13.88 0.54 -11.70
C LEU A 452 -13.53 1.09 -13.09
N ASP A 453 -13.85 2.37 -13.34
CA ASP A 453 -13.53 3.06 -14.59
C ASP A 453 -12.08 3.61 -14.65
N ASP A 454 -11.34 3.59 -13.53
CA ASP A 454 -9.97 4.08 -13.45
C ASP A 454 -8.97 3.10 -14.08
N GLU A 455 -8.01 3.63 -14.83
CA GLU A 455 -7.03 2.83 -15.59
C GLU A 455 -6.16 1.96 -14.67
N LYS A 456 -5.71 2.48 -13.53
CA LYS A 456 -4.89 1.73 -12.56
C LYS A 456 -5.71 0.62 -11.90
N THR A 457 -6.98 0.88 -11.61
CA THR A 457 -7.92 -0.12 -11.10
C THR A 457 -8.18 -1.21 -12.14
N ARG A 458 -8.35 -0.85 -13.41
CA ARG A 458 -8.48 -1.83 -14.50
C ARG A 458 -7.18 -2.62 -14.73
N TYR A 459 -6.00 -2.03 -14.51
CA TYR A 459 -4.74 -2.76 -14.55
C TYR A 459 -4.67 -3.82 -13.44
N THR A 460 -4.96 -3.43 -12.19
CA THR A 460 -4.87 -4.33 -11.03
C THR A 460 -5.95 -5.43 -11.03
N ALA A 461 -7.08 -5.20 -11.72
CA ALA A 461 -8.12 -6.22 -11.93
C ALA A 461 -7.59 -7.53 -12.52
N ASP A 462 -6.56 -7.47 -13.36
CA ASP A 462 -5.97 -8.67 -13.96
C ASP A 462 -5.43 -9.65 -12.89
N PHE A 463 -4.96 -9.15 -11.75
CA PHE A 463 -4.34 -9.96 -10.70
C PHE A 463 -5.35 -10.79 -9.90
N PHE A 464 -6.61 -10.36 -9.81
CA PHE A 464 -7.63 -11.08 -9.05
C PHE A 464 -8.74 -11.68 -9.92
N VAL A 465 -8.94 -11.18 -11.14
CA VAL A 465 -9.90 -11.75 -12.10
C VAL A 465 -9.28 -12.90 -12.90
N LYS A 466 -8.07 -12.73 -13.43
CA LYS A 466 -7.43 -13.71 -14.35
C LYS A 466 -6.71 -14.81 -13.55
N THR A 467 -7.47 -15.48 -12.68
CA THR A 467 -6.97 -16.47 -11.73
C THR A 467 -7.63 -17.84 -11.96
N PRO A 468 -6.96 -18.95 -11.63
CA PRO A 468 -7.53 -20.28 -11.84
C PRO A 468 -8.80 -20.51 -11.02
N GLY A 469 -8.90 -19.93 -9.82
CA GLY A 469 -10.11 -20.04 -8.99
C GLY A 469 -11.33 -19.39 -9.63
N VAL A 470 -11.17 -18.25 -10.29
CA VAL A 470 -12.26 -17.61 -11.05
C VAL A 470 -12.66 -18.44 -12.26
N VAL A 471 -11.68 -18.92 -13.04
CA VAL A 471 -11.96 -19.66 -14.28
C VAL A 471 -12.55 -21.05 -14.02
N ARG A 472 -12.01 -21.79 -13.05
CA ARG A 472 -12.35 -23.19 -12.77
C ARG A 472 -13.55 -23.35 -11.85
N ALA A 473 -13.92 -22.33 -11.07
CA ALA A 473 -15.17 -22.36 -10.30
C ALA A 473 -16.38 -22.48 -11.25
N ASP A 474 -17.43 -23.14 -10.76
CA ASP A 474 -18.73 -23.15 -11.43
C ASP A 474 -19.52 -21.90 -11.12
N LYS A 475 -19.31 -21.34 -9.92
CA LYS A 475 -19.91 -20.08 -9.49
C LYS A 475 -18.89 -19.18 -8.82
N VAL A 476 -18.97 -17.89 -9.11
CA VAL A 476 -18.23 -16.86 -8.37
C VAL A 476 -19.25 -15.88 -7.82
N TYR A 477 -19.25 -15.69 -6.51
CA TYR A 477 -20.17 -14.75 -5.87
C TYR A 477 -19.49 -13.41 -5.67
N LEU A 478 -20.09 -12.37 -6.26
CA LEU A 478 -19.55 -11.02 -6.29
C LEU A 478 -20.48 -10.05 -5.58
N GLN A 479 -19.88 -8.98 -5.05
CA GLN A 479 -20.55 -7.98 -4.22
C GLN A 479 -21.59 -7.10 -4.92
N SER A 480 -21.43 -6.87 -6.23
CA SER A 480 -22.17 -5.83 -6.96
C SER A 480 -22.16 -6.11 -8.46
N SER A 481 -23.17 -5.59 -9.16
CA SER A 481 -23.23 -5.67 -10.63
C SER A 481 -22.05 -4.97 -11.33
N PRO A 482 -21.58 -3.78 -10.91
CA PRO A 482 -20.41 -3.15 -11.52
C PRO A 482 -19.15 -4.03 -11.44
N VAL A 483 -18.88 -4.66 -10.30
CA VAL A 483 -17.74 -5.58 -10.17
C VAL A 483 -17.94 -6.83 -11.04
N ARG A 484 -19.16 -7.37 -11.13
CA ARG A 484 -19.46 -8.48 -12.05
C ARG A 484 -19.17 -8.13 -13.50
N ASP A 485 -19.56 -6.94 -13.94
CA ASP A 485 -19.36 -6.50 -15.32
C ASP A 485 -17.86 -6.33 -15.63
N LEU A 486 -17.07 -5.80 -14.69
CA LEU A 486 -15.60 -5.76 -14.80
C LEU A 486 -15.00 -7.17 -14.93
N TYR A 487 -15.45 -8.14 -14.13
CA TYR A 487 -14.99 -9.52 -14.23
C TYR A 487 -15.28 -10.11 -15.62
N ILE A 488 -16.50 -9.92 -16.14
CA ILE A 488 -16.89 -10.41 -17.47
C ILE A 488 -15.99 -9.81 -18.54
N GLU A 489 -15.79 -8.49 -18.51
CA GLU A 489 -14.94 -7.78 -19.47
C GLU A 489 -13.50 -8.33 -19.45
N LYS A 490 -12.90 -8.43 -18.27
CA LYS A 490 -11.51 -8.92 -18.10
C LYS A 490 -11.34 -10.38 -18.47
N LEU A 491 -12.36 -11.22 -18.22
CA LEU A 491 -12.34 -12.62 -18.65
C LEU A 491 -12.52 -12.74 -20.16
N CYS A 492 -13.35 -11.91 -20.80
CA CYS A 492 -13.44 -11.85 -22.26
C CYS A 492 -12.12 -11.39 -22.91
N GLU A 493 -11.45 -10.37 -22.36
CA GLU A 493 -10.10 -9.95 -22.78
C GLU A 493 -9.10 -11.11 -22.69
N PHE A 494 -9.22 -11.94 -21.64
CA PHE A 494 -8.30 -13.03 -21.34
C PHE A 494 -8.56 -14.31 -22.17
N ALA A 495 -9.83 -14.66 -22.37
CA ALA A 495 -10.26 -15.95 -22.89
C ALA A 495 -10.92 -15.89 -24.28
N GLY A 496 -11.20 -14.68 -24.79
CA GLY A 496 -11.90 -14.43 -26.05
C GLY A 496 -13.40 -14.11 -25.85
N GLU A 497 -13.93 -13.20 -26.67
CA GLU A 497 -15.33 -12.73 -26.59
C GLU A 497 -16.39 -13.84 -26.75
N ASP A 498 -16.06 -14.95 -27.42
CA ASP A 498 -16.95 -16.10 -27.57
C ASP A 498 -17.23 -16.83 -26.25
N THR A 499 -16.42 -16.57 -25.22
CA THR A 499 -16.59 -17.14 -23.86
C THR A 499 -17.56 -16.34 -22.99
N LYS A 500 -18.01 -15.16 -23.41
CA LYS A 500 -18.89 -14.26 -22.63
C LYS A 500 -20.12 -14.96 -22.00
N PRO A 501 -20.89 -15.81 -22.71
CA PRO A 501 -22.05 -16.48 -22.12
C PRO A 501 -21.70 -17.37 -20.93
N VAL A 502 -20.49 -17.95 -20.91
CA VAL A 502 -20.00 -18.75 -19.79
C VAL A 502 -19.80 -17.88 -18.56
N TRP A 503 -19.19 -16.70 -18.71
CA TRP A 503 -18.95 -15.79 -17.59
C TRP A 503 -20.25 -15.20 -17.06
N GLU A 504 -21.19 -14.85 -17.94
CA GLU A 504 -22.51 -14.34 -17.55
C GLU A 504 -23.30 -15.35 -16.71
N GLU A 505 -23.16 -16.65 -16.97
CA GLU A 505 -23.81 -17.74 -16.23
C GLU A 505 -23.12 -18.06 -14.89
N LYS A 506 -21.78 -18.00 -14.87
CA LYS A 506 -20.98 -18.36 -13.69
C LYS A 506 -20.91 -17.26 -12.62
N LEU A 507 -20.82 -15.99 -13.04
CA LEU A 507 -20.62 -14.86 -12.14
C LEU A 507 -21.98 -14.38 -11.61
N GLU A 508 -22.20 -14.46 -10.31
CA GLU A 508 -23.46 -14.11 -9.66
C GLU A 508 -23.26 -12.98 -8.64
N VAL A 509 -24.22 -12.05 -8.59
CA VAL A 509 -24.22 -10.99 -7.57
C VAL A 509 -24.95 -11.49 -6.33
N ARG A 510 -24.28 -11.41 -5.18
CA ARG A 510 -24.81 -11.71 -3.85
C ARG A 510 -24.54 -10.51 -2.95
N GLU A 511 -25.49 -9.58 -2.86
CA GLU A 511 -25.29 -8.32 -2.13
C GLU A 511 -24.98 -8.52 -0.63
N TYR A 512 -25.45 -9.62 -0.05
CA TYR A 512 -25.19 -9.99 1.35
C TYR A 512 -23.73 -10.39 1.63
N ILE A 513 -22.90 -10.61 0.61
CA ILE A 513 -21.46 -10.88 0.78
C ILE A 513 -20.70 -9.61 1.17
N LYS A 514 -21.30 -8.42 0.99
CA LYS A 514 -20.79 -7.19 1.60
C LYS A 514 -20.78 -7.40 3.12
N PRO A 515 -19.61 -7.53 3.78
CA PRO A 515 -19.59 -7.67 5.22
C PRO A 515 -20.12 -6.36 5.78
N VAL A 516 -21.33 -6.39 6.33
CA VAL A 516 -21.83 -5.27 7.09
C VAL A 516 -21.15 -5.39 8.44
N VAL A 517 -20.09 -4.59 8.65
CA VAL A 517 -19.29 -4.61 9.89
C VAL A 517 -20.17 -4.45 11.14
N SER A 518 -21.41 -3.97 10.99
CA SER A 518 -22.37 -3.76 12.07
C SER A 518 -23.53 -4.75 12.21
N GLU A 519 -23.85 -5.60 11.23
CA GLU A 519 -25.13 -6.37 11.25
C GLU A 519 -24.99 -7.88 11.50
N GLY A 520 -23.77 -8.43 11.48
CA GLY A 520 -23.53 -9.87 11.70
C GLY A 520 -23.39 -10.31 13.16
N ILE A 521 -23.23 -9.36 14.09
CA ILE A 521 -22.85 -9.67 15.47
C ILE A 521 -24.10 -9.77 16.34
N ARG A 522 -24.30 -10.98 16.86
CA ARG A 522 -25.38 -11.30 17.78
C ARG A 522 -24.93 -11.01 19.21
N GLU A 523 -25.89 -10.85 20.13
CA GLU A 523 -25.58 -10.67 21.55
C GLU A 523 -24.71 -11.82 22.12
N GLU A 524 -24.87 -13.03 21.57
CA GLU A 524 -24.08 -14.21 21.92
C GLU A 524 -22.59 -14.14 21.50
N ASP A 525 -22.23 -13.26 20.55
CA ASP A 525 -20.85 -13.05 20.09
C ASP A 525 -20.09 -12.03 20.95
N ILE A 526 -20.79 -11.32 21.84
CA ILE A 526 -20.20 -10.38 22.79
C ILE A 526 -19.70 -11.18 24.00
N PRO A 527 -18.39 -11.10 24.35
CA PRO A 527 -17.85 -11.83 25.49
C PRO A 527 -18.65 -11.56 26.77
N GLN A 528 -18.93 -12.61 27.55
CA GLN A 528 -19.82 -12.50 28.71
C GLN A 528 -19.34 -11.45 29.72
N GLU A 529 -18.02 -11.31 29.85
CA GLU A 529 -17.36 -10.36 30.72
C GLU A 529 -17.49 -8.90 30.27
N TRP A 530 -17.92 -8.63 29.02
CA TRP A 530 -18.13 -7.26 28.52
C TRP A 530 -19.45 -6.67 29.00
N TRP A 531 -20.47 -7.51 29.22
CA TRP A 531 -21.82 -7.06 29.57
C TRP A 531 -21.88 -6.26 30.87
N LYS A 532 -20.95 -6.48 31.82
CA LYS A 532 -20.88 -5.66 33.04
C LYS A 532 -20.52 -4.20 32.78
N TYR A 533 -19.89 -3.90 31.65
CA TYR A 533 -19.52 -2.54 31.26
C TYR A 533 -20.52 -1.91 30.29
N LEU A 534 -21.19 -2.72 29.46
CA LEU A 534 -22.09 -2.26 28.41
C LEU A 534 -23.47 -1.81 28.94
N LEU A 535 -23.82 -2.21 30.16
CA LEU A 535 -25.10 -1.89 30.79
C LEU A 535 -24.92 -0.88 31.92
N ASP A 536 -25.91 -0.02 32.12
CA ASP A 536 -26.03 0.86 33.29
C ASP A 536 -26.70 0.14 34.48
N ASP A 537 -26.85 0.86 35.61
CA ASP A 537 -27.47 0.33 36.83
C ASP A 537 -28.95 -0.08 36.65
N ASN A 538 -29.60 0.38 35.58
CA ASN A 538 -30.98 0.04 35.21
C ASN A 538 -31.07 -1.10 34.19
N ASN A 539 -29.93 -1.70 33.80
CA ASN A 539 -29.78 -2.64 32.69
C ASN A 539 -30.13 -2.04 31.31
N GLU A 540 -29.95 -0.74 31.13
CA GLU A 540 -30.03 -0.07 29.83
C GLU A 540 -28.63 0.03 29.18
N GLY A 541 -28.57 0.00 27.85
CA GLY A 541 -27.29 0.06 27.13
C GLY A 541 -26.61 1.42 27.22
N LYS A 542 -25.34 1.44 27.61
CA LYS A 542 -24.49 2.65 27.59
C LYS A 542 -24.04 2.98 26.18
N LYS A 543 -23.64 4.24 25.96
CA LYS A 543 -22.95 4.64 24.72
C LYS A 543 -21.56 4.04 24.68
N VAL A 544 -21.19 3.43 23.57
CA VAL A 544 -19.91 2.72 23.42
C VAL A 544 -18.97 3.50 22.51
N ILE A 545 -17.77 3.81 23.01
CA ILE A 545 -16.69 4.42 22.23
C ILE A 545 -15.61 3.39 21.98
N LEU A 546 -15.31 3.14 20.71
CA LEU A 546 -14.15 2.38 20.30
C LEU A 546 -12.93 3.29 20.36
N PHE A 547 -12.05 3.06 21.34
CA PHE A 547 -10.79 3.76 21.49
C PHE A 547 -9.64 2.91 20.96
N HIS A 548 -9.05 3.27 19.83
CA HIS A 548 -7.97 2.48 19.22
C HIS A 548 -6.58 3.10 19.42
N THR A 549 -5.59 2.28 19.76
CA THR A 549 -4.18 2.67 19.89
C THR A 549 -3.27 1.83 19.00
N ASN A 550 -2.43 2.49 18.20
CA ASN A 550 -1.48 1.89 17.28
C ASN A 550 -0.07 1.86 17.88
N VAL A 551 0.60 0.71 17.77
CA VAL A 551 1.97 0.54 18.27
C VAL A 551 2.97 1.49 17.58
N SER A 552 2.75 1.81 16.30
CA SER A 552 3.60 2.74 15.56
C SER A 552 3.58 4.14 16.18
N ASP A 553 2.42 4.62 16.62
CA ASP A 553 2.27 5.93 17.25
C ASP A 553 2.88 5.97 18.66
N ILE A 554 2.76 4.87 19.43
CA ILE A 554 3.45 4.71 20.72
C ILE A 554 4.96 4.81 20.54
N VAL A 555 5.52 4.08 19.57
CA VAL A 555 6.97 4.06 19.30
C VAL A 555 7.47 5.43 18.81
N MET A 556 6.67 6.10 17.98
CA MET A 556 7.02 7.40 17.40
C MET A 556 7.01 8.51 18.45
N LEU A 557 5.95 8.60 19.24
CA LEU A 557 5.67 9.74 20.11
C LEU A 557 6.12 9.50 21.57
N LYS A 558 6.42 8.25 21.94
CA LYS A 558 7.05 7.84 23.22
C LYS A 558 6.34 8.45 24.42
N ASP A 559 7.08 9.11 25.32
CA ASP A 559 6.56 9.75 26.54
C ASP A 559 5.37 10.65 26.27
N LYS A 560 5.38 11.39 25.15
CA LYS A 560 4.28 12.28 24.77
C LYS A 560 3.00 11.50 24.43
N TYR A 561 3.14 10.33 23.83
CA TYR A 561 2.00 9.44 23.62
C TYR A 561 1.47 8.93 24.94
N PHE A 562 2.33 8.51 25.86
CA PHE A 562 1.93 8.02 27.16
C PHE A 562 1.23 9.09 28.01
N ASP A 563 1.71 10.33 27.98
CA ASP A 563 1.04 11.48 28.61
C ASP A 563 -0.38 11.65 28.04
N LYS A 564 -0.52 11.60 26.71
CA LYS A 564 -1.83 11.70 26.06
C LYS A 564 -2.72 10.51 26.39
N LEU A 565 -2.18 9.30 26.34
CA LEU A 565 -2.90 8.06 26.62
C LEU A 565 -3.46 8.07 28.04
N ARG A 566 -2.64 8.44 29.04
CA ARG A 566 -3.09 8.59 30.44
C ARG A 566 -4.21 9.63 30.55
N SER A 567 -4.06 10.79 29.91
CA SER A 567 -5.08 11.85 29.89
C SER A 567 -6.41 11.39 29.26
N VAL A 568 -6.34 10.62 28.17
CA VAL A 568 -7.52 10.05 27.50
C VAL A 568 -8.20 9.02 28.39
N LEU A 569 -7.44 8.08 28.95
CA LEU A 569 -7.97 7.05 29.84
C LEU A 569 -8.58 7.67 31.11
N GLU A 570 -7.96 8.70 31.68
CA GLU A 570 -8.53 9.46 32.80
C GLU A 570 -9.87 10.11 32.41
N THR A 571 -9.96 10.67 31.20
CA THR A 571 -11.21 11.25 30.69
C THR A 571 -12.30 10.19 30.56
N PHE A 572 -11.98 9.00 30.04
CA PHE A 572 -12.94 7.91 29.95
C PHE A 572 -13.36 7.39 31.33
N ASN A 573 -12.43 7.29 32.27
CA ASN A 573 -12.73 6.89 33.65
C ASN A 573 -13.71 7.87 34.30
N GLN A 574 -13.51 9.19 34.12
CA GLN A 574 -14.44 10.21 34.63
C GLN A 574 -15.84 10.16 34.00
N GLN A 575 -16.01 9.47 32.87
CA GLN A 575 -17.28 9.35 32.14
C GLN A 575 -17.86 7.93 32.16
N SER A 576 -17.28 7.01 32.93
CA SER A 576 -17.65 5.58 32.94
C SER A 576 -19.10 5.32 33.36
N ASP A 577 -19.73 6.28 34.06
CA ASP A 577 -21.13 6.20 34.46
C ASP A 577 -22.09 6.33 33.26
N VAL A 578 -21.70 7.07 32.22
CA VAL A 578 -22.57 7.41 31.08
C VAL A 578 -22.16 6.75 29.77
N MET A 579 -20.90 6.32 29.66
CA MET A 579 -20.36 5.68 28.47
C MET A 579 -19.42 4.54 28.81
N THR A 580 -19.24 3.63 27.86
CA THR A 580 -18.30 2.52 27.92
C THR A 580 -17.19 2.77 26.90
N VAL A 581 -15.95 2.57 27.30
CA VAL A 581 -14.83 2.53 26.36
C VAL A 581 -14.45 1.08 26.06
N ILE A 582 -14.26 0.78 24.78
CA ILE A 582 -13.53 -0.40 24.32
C ILE A 582 -12.16 0.10 23.90
N TRP A 583 -11.17 -0.08 24.76
CA TRP A 583 -9.78 0.20 24.41
C TRP A 583 -9.23 -0.97 23.59
N HIS A 584 -9.19 -0.76 22.27
CA HIS A 584 -8.60 -1.71 21.33
C HIS A 584 -7.12 -1.38 21.08
N ALA A 585 -6.21 -2.17 21.63
CA ALA A 585 -4.79 -2.08 21.30
C ALA A 585 -4.48 -2.87 20.02
N HIS A 586 -3.61 -2.37 19.15
CA HIS A 586 -3.15 -3.14 17.98
C HIS A 586 -2.56 -4.49 18.43
N SER A 587 -2.88 -5.59 17.75
CA SER A 587 -2.53 -6.95 18.21
C SER A 587 -1.03 -7.20 18.36
N ASP A 588 -0.22 -6.52 17.56
CA ASP A 588 1.24 -6.62 17.63
C ASP A 588 1.88 -5.74 18.71
N THR A 589 1.10 -4.96 19.47
CA THR A 589 1.63 -3.98 20.45
C THR A 589 2.59 -4.62 21.44
N GLN A 590 2.17 -5.71 22.09
CA GLN A 590 3.03 -6.44 23.02
C GLN A 590 4.28 -6.98 22.31
N ALA A 591 4.10 -7.72 21.21
CA ALA A 591 5.20 -8.39 20.52
C ALA A 591 6.27 -7.39 20.03
N VAL A 592 5.85 -6.22 19.56
CA VAL A 592 6.76 -5.17 19.09
C VAL A 592 7.44 -4.46 20.26
N LEU A 593 6.69 -4.01 21.27
CA LEU A 593 7.25 -3.24 22.38
C LEU A 593 8.16 -4.10 23.25
N GLU A 594 7.75 -5.32 23.60
CA GLU A 594 8.51 -6.22 24.48
C GLU A 594 9.87 -6.58 23.88
N VAL A 595 9.92 -6.85 22.56
CA VAL A 595 11.15 -7.29 21.88
C VAL A 595 12.04 -6.13 21.46
N LYS A 596 11.45 -5.05 20.89
CA LYS A 596 12.23 -3.97 20.26
C LYS A 596 12.39 -2.74 21.16
N TYR A 597 11.48 -2.50 22.10
CA TYR A 597 11.41 -1.27 22.90
C TYR A 597 11.07 -1.56 24.38
N PRO A 598 11.91 -2.31 25.11
CA PRO A 598 11.58 -2.80 26.46
C PRO A 598 11.27 -1.67 27.46
N ASP A 599 11.91 -0.51 27.35
CA ASP A 599 11.63 0.65 28.21
C ASP A 599 10.20 1.22 27.97
N LEU A 600 9.75 1.22 26.71
CA LEU A 600 8.38 1.63 26.36
C LEU A 600 7.37 0.57 26.81
N TRP A 601 7.75 -0.71 26.73
CA TRP A 601 6.92 -1.81 27.24
C TRP A 601 6.70 -1.73 28.75
N GLU A 602 7.74 -1.39 29.52
CA GLU A 602 7.64 -1.19 30.97
C GLU A 602 6.61 -0.09 31.28
N THR A 603 6.72 1.06 30.62
CA THR A 603 5.80 2.19 30.81
C THR A 603 4.37 1.85 30.37
N TYR A 604 4.20 1.18 29.23
CA TYR A 604 2.89 0.76 28.74
C TYR A 604 2.24 -0.25 29.69
N THR A 605 3.02 -1.18 30.25
CA THR A 605 2.55 -2.16 31.24
C THR A 605 2.07 -1.48 32.52
N GLU A 606 2.71 -0.40 32.96
CA GLU A 606 2.21 0.42 34.09
C GLU A 606 0.81 1.00 33.79
N ILE A 607 0.61 1.55 32.60
CA ILE A 607 -0.69 2.11 32.17
C ILE A 607 -1.76 1.01 32.12
N LEU A 608 -1.42 -0.17 31.58
CA LEU A 608 -2.33 -1.32 31.58
C LEU A 608 -2.71 -1.75 33.00
N ASN A 609 -1.73 -1.85 33.90
CA ASN A 609 -1.98 -2.20 35.29
C ASN A 609 -2.89 -1.19 36.00
N GLU A 610 -2.74 0.10 35.72
CA GLU A 610 -3.64 1.15 36.21
C GLU A 610 -5.05 0.98 35.63
N TYR A 611 -5.17 0.79 34.32
CA TYR A 611 -6.46 0.57 33.64
C TYR A 611 -7.22 -0.63 34.20
N PHE A 612 -6.54 -1.78 34.35
CA PHE A 612 -7.15 -2.99 34.92
C PHE A 612 -7.52 -2.83 36.40
N LYS A 613 -6.78 -2.02 37.15
CA LYS A 613 -7.08 -1.73 38.55
C LYS A 613 -8.30 -0.83 38.70
N ASP A 614 -8.46 0.15 37.81
CA ASP A 614 -9.57 1.10 37.86
C ASP A 614 -10.89 0.48 37.33
N ASP A 615 -10.81 -0.57 36.51
CA ASP A 615 -11.94 -1.45 36.08
C ASP A 615 -13.15 -0.68 35.50
N PHE A 616 -12.91 0.33 34.67
CA PHE A 616 -13.97 1.21 34.14
C PHE A 616 -14.36 0.94 32.68
N GLY A 617 -13.69 0.02 31.98
CA GLY A 617 -13.93 -0.26 30.57
C GLY A 617 -13.37 -1.59 30.09
N ILE A 618 -13.50 -1.84 28.80
CA ILE A 618 -13.09 -3.07 28.12
C ILE A 618 -11.69 -2.89 27.53
N TYR A 619 -10.80 -3.87 27.69
CA TYR A 619 -9.53 -3.94 26.94
C TYR A 619 -9.62 -5.09 25.93
N ASP A 620 -9.26 -4.81 24.68
CA ASP A 620 -9.24 -5.80 23.60
C ASP A 620 -7.95 -5.66 22.78
N ASP A 621 -7.14 -6.70 22.70
CA ASP A 621 -5.89 -6.77 21.93
C ASP A 621 -5.94 -7.83 20.83
N ARG A 622 -7.11 -8.42 20.58
CA ARG A 622 -7.30 -9.44 19.56
C ARG A 622 -7.19 -8.83 18.16
N ALA A 623 -6.60 -9.59 17.22
CA ALA A 623 -6.48 -9.14 15.84
C ALA A 623 -7.83 -8.90 15.14
N ASP A 624 -8.87 -9.64 15.54
CA ASP A 624 -10.23 -9.41 15.06
C ASP A 624 -10.95 -8.36 15.92
N TYR A 625 -11.10 -7.18 15.33
CA TYR A 625 -11.79 -6.03 15.92
C TYR A 625 -13.23 -5.85 15.42
N SER A 626 -13.76 -6.76 14.61
CA SER A 626 -15.06 -6.61 13.95
C SER A 626 -16.18 -6.41 14.99
N ARG A 627 -16.07 -7.08 16.14
CA ARG A 627 -16.99 -6.92 17.28
C ARG A 627 -17.02 -5.54 17.88
N SER A 628 -15.84 -4.98 18.07
CA SER A 628 -15.66 -3.65 18.63
C SER A 628 -16.23 -2.59 17.68
N VAL A 629 -16.03 -2.75 16.36
CA VAL A 629 -16.63 -1.86 15.35
C VAL A 629 -18.16 -2.00 15.30
N ALA A 630 -18.67 -3.23 15.39
CA ALA A 630 -20.11 -3.49 15.28
C ALA A 630 -20.93 -2.79 16.38
N ILE A 631 -20.46 -2.87 17.63
CA ILE A 631 -21.21 -2.40 18.80
C ILE A 631 -20.89 -0.95 19.19
N ALA A 632 -19.78 -0.38 18.72
CA ALA A 632 -19.40 0.97 19.10
C ALA A 632 -20.23 2.05 18.38
N ASP A 633 -20.74 3.02 19.14
CA ASP A 633 -21.49 4.17 18.64
C ASP A 633 -20.59 5.23 17.99
N ALA A 634 -19.33 5.32 18.40
CA ALA A 634 -18.35 6.27 17.87
C ALA A 634 -16.91 5.74 17.97
N TYR A 635 -16.02 6.30 17.16
CA TYR A 635 -14.59 6.01 17.18
C TYR A 635 -13.78 7.17 17.75
N TYR A 636 -12.82 6.86 18.61
CA TYR A 636 -11.75 7.74 19.04
C TYR A 636 -10.40 7.02 18.92
N GLY A 637 -9.31 7.72 18.63
CA GLY A 637 -7.98 7.10 18.68
C GLY A 637 -7.15 7.32 17.42
N ASP A 638 -6.18 6.43 17.23
CA ASP A 638 -5.15 6.55 16.18
C ASP A 638 -5.70 6.30 14.77
N ARG A 639 -4.88 6.55 13.75
CA ARG A 639 -5.21 6.21 12.36
C ARG A 639 -4.68 4.81 12.06
N ASP A 640 -5.57 3.87 11.80
CA ASP A 640 -5.22 2.49 11.45
C ASP A 640 -6.32 1.84 10.59
N ALA A 641 -6.12 0.62 10.07
CA ALA A 641 -7.10 -0.13 9.28
C ALA A 641 -8.51 -0.15 9.90
N ILE A 642 -8.60 -0.29 11.22
CA ILE A 642 -9.87 -0.27 11.98
C ILE A 642 -10.66 1.03 11.81
N LEU A 643 -9.99 2.18 11.68
CA LEU A 643 -10.63 3.48 11.43
C LEU A 643 -11.40 3.43 10.10
N HIS A 644 -10.80 2.86 9.06
CA HIS A 644 -11.42 2.78 7.74
C HIS A 644 -12.66 1.89 7.75
N ASP A 645 -12.60 0.77 8.47
CA ASP A 645 -13.76 -0.10 8.67
C ASP A 645 -14.85 0.60 9.48
N PHE A 646 -14.49 1.39 10.49
CA PHE A 646 -15.45 2.18 11.27
C PHE A 646 -16.10 3.29 10.43
N VAL A 647 -15.34 4.02 9.62
CA VAL A 647 -15.87 5.08 8.72
C VAL A 647 -16.97 4.53 7.80
N ARG A 648 -16.84 3.29 7.33
CA ARG A 648 -17.83 2.62 6.46
C ARG A 648 -19.18 2.40 7.15
N THR A 649 -19.23 2.39 8.48
CA THR A 649 -20.49 2.28 9.24
C THR A 649 -21.32 3.56 9.23
N GLY A 650 -20.74 4.69 8.81
CA GLY A 650 -21.40 6.01 8.82
C GLY A 650 -21.53 6.65 10.20
N ARG A 651 -20.91 6.06 11.23
CA ARG A 651 -20.94 6.55 12.62
C ARG A 651 -19.89 7.63 12.87
N PRO A 652 -20.03 8.46 13.92
CA PRO A 652 -19.09 9.53 14.25
C PRO A 652 -17.66 9.03 14.52
N VAL A 653 -16.68 9.78 14.01
CA VAL A 653 -15.25 9.48 14.14
C VAL A 653 -14.53 10.73 14.63
N MET A 654 -13.63 10.55 15.60
CA MET A 654 -12.69 11.57 16.05
C MET A 654 -11.29 10.98 16.12
N ILE A 655 -10.31 11.62 15.50
CA ILE A 655 -8.92 11.15 15.53
C ILE A 655 -8.21 11.79 16.71
N MET A 656 -7.46 10.99 17.47
CA MET A 656 -6.68 11.46 18.60
C MET A 656 -5.59 12.42 18.14
N ASN A 657 -5.53 13.60 18.75
CA ASN A 657 -4.45 14.55 18.55
C ASN A 657 -3.58 14.58 19.80
N VAL A 658 -2.37 14.04 19.69
CA VAL A 658 -1.40 13.93 20.79
C VAL A 658 -0.84 15.30 21.23
N ASN A 659 -1.07 16.36 20.46
CA ASN A 659 -0.69 17.73 20.84
C ASN A 659 -1.71 18.46 21.71
N ILE A 660 -2.91 17.90 21.89
CA ILE A 660 -4.00 18.53 22.62
C ILE A 660 -4.31 17.66 23.84
N THR A 661 -3.98 18.15 25.04
CA THR A 661 -4.39 17.55 26.31
C THR A 661 -5.77 18.04 26.71
#